data_AF-A0A6C0KF04-F1
#
_entry.id   AF-A0A6C0KF04-F1
#
_cell.length_a   1.000
_cell.length_b   1.000
_cell.length_c   1.000
_cell.angle_alpha   90.00
_cell.angle_beta   90.00
_cell.angle_gamma   90.00
#
_symmetry.space_group_name_H-M   'P 1'
#
loop_
_entity.id
_entity.type
_entity.pdbx_description
1 polymer ?
#
loop_
_entity_poly.entity_id
_entity_poly.type
_entity_poly.pdbx_seq_one_letter_code
_entity_poly.pdbx_strand_id
1 'polypeptide(L)'
;MKLNLGYIVIGIFIVLLVIRYFMKKSIYEGLDNSIIFGEAESRQKNYLDTQDKYWSHRRFPQTAPGLSGDVKFKKLDIEKKNLLDTNPSAHVDTSSIGKKIEKCRIINKTLDCDQITADSGCGYCWETNKILYGDASGPTADVCGKNWVKPGQEAAFQCKKKKEQAICNDMKDCGDTGGEKSICGWCPTKAKGMVKKNLPGGGFGTKYDDDKCNWKEEILAAGDTRFVEKKDLKTKLPSQFGESRKWHDRDGKVYDCEEYSKGSNCKAWGNGYTYQNLTGNKACVACGGGTTDFPFKGDLLYGPEECKKFEEKFPCLTPTWKTGPHSQDCLNSLWGRSGCNGNLEERVNDQEDYKWWNSHSYILAGDNMKQYSTYANTGENYEESDKYTQKCYGKQVDPCETRFNPRPAKCATKLFKQQGCNSNGKFYPENSQNWLESNSDWKKGMTDSSYWSNSTLASKVRFMKNKINSMSQTPKNDFNSLIEYNEYCMGTKPTIPWNKPCWTDFVQMMTVTEYIKLENGALNFSGNSGGGFKSILPITNNNQTWKKGMAWKPGYILTKEMYEMEYFPFWNFVKTNKEVWNSRWADFKKACLGVPGTKLGGDPVNATWKGWNDWLRNEPEGQGDCDRDSDCAGNLKCAQDPYSLPGIRSNGLMGGGRDFCYDPTKYGLPTNGDYLLFMDGSPFIISMPSKSNLSSANSSGRFYKAGENYIVTKQAYLQEDFPYWKLIRISKSN
;
A
#
# COMPACT_ATOMS: atom_id res chain seq x y z
N MET A 1 77.80 -13.84 -102.74
CA MET A 1 77.30 -14.17 -101.38
C MET A 1 75.91 -14.78 -101.53
N LYS A 2 75.83 -16.13 -101.57
CA LYS A 2 74.57 -16.87 -101.60
C LYS A 2 74.08 -16.99 -100.16
N LEU A 3 72.99 -16.29 -99.80
CA LEU A 3 72.02 -16.76 -98.82
C LEU A 3 70.65 -16.08 -99.08
N ASN A 4 69.88 -16.76 -99.93
CA ASN A 4 68.43 -16.84 -100.10
C ASN A 4 67.51 -15.73 -99.56
N LEU A 5 67.22 -14.78 -100.45
CA LEU A 5 66.00 -13.96 -100.49
C LEU A 5 64.70 -14.79 -100.44
N GLY A 6 64.75 -16.08 -100.83
CA GLY A 6 63.59 -16.97 -100.89
C GLY A 6 62.93 -17.28 -99.55
N TYR A 7 63.70 -17.38 -98.45
CA TYR A 7 63.12 -17.68 -97.13
C TYR A 7 62.35 -16.49 -96.54
N ILE A 8 62.75 -15.27 -96.86
CA ILE A 8 62.07 -14.05 -96.41
C ILE A 8 60.73 -13.89 -97.14
N VAL A 9 60.68 -14.17 -98.44
CA VAL A 9 59.43 -14.10 -99.22
C VAL A 9 58.45 -15.19 -98.79
N ILE A 10 58.91 -16.42 -98.52
CA ILE A 10 58.06 -17.50 -98.01
C ILE A 10 57.55 -17.17 -96.61
N GLY A 11 58.40 -16.61 -95.73
CA GLY A 11 57.99 -16.15 -94.40
C GLY A 11 56.91 -15.06 -94.46
N ILE A 12 57.07 -14.07 -95.34
CA ILE A 12 56.08 -13.01 -95.54
C ILE A 12 54.79 -13.58 -96.13
N PHE A 13 54.86 -14.52 -97.07
CA PHE A 13 53.67 -15.11 -97.69
C PHE A 13 52.89 -15.98 -96.71
N ILE A 14 53.58 -16.75 -95.85
CA ILE A 14 52.95 -17.52 -94.77
C ILE A 14 52.31 -16.57 -93.75
N VAL A 15 53.00 -15.49 -93.36
CA VAL A 15 52.44 -14.48 -92.44
C VAL A 15 51.23 -13.78 -93.07
N LEU A 16 51.24 -13.45 -94.36
CA LEU A 16 50.09 -12.85 -95.04
C LEU A 16 48.92 -13.82 -95.22
N LEU A 17 49.19 -15.10 -95.44
CA LEU A 17 48.15 -16.14 -95.48
C LEU A 17 47.55 -16.41 -94.09
N VAL A 18 48.38 -16.41 -93.05
CA VAL A 18 47.96 -16.50 -91.65
C VAL A 18 47.14 -15.27 -91.26
N ILE A 19 47.59 -14.06 -91.59
CA ILE A 19 46.83 -12.82 -91.37
C ILE A 19 45.52 -12.85 -92.15
N ARG A 20 45.48 -13.26 -93.42
CA ARG A 20 44.21 -13.42 -94.16
C ARG A 20 43.29 -14.47 -93.54
N TYR A 21 43.83 -15.58 -93.05
CA TYR A 21 43.06 -16.63 -92.39
C TYR A 21 42.48 -16.19 -91.05
N PHE A 22 43.25 -15.45 -90.24
CA PHE A 22 42.79 -14.88 -88.96
C PHE A 22 41.88 -13.67 -89.13
N MET A 23 42.13 -12.79 -90.11
CA MET A 23 41.26 -11.63 -90.42
C MET A 23 39.89 -12.05 -90.97
N LYS A 24 39.81 -13.20 -91.66
CA LYS A 24 38.51 -13.75 -92.08
C LYS A 24 37.70 -14.34 -90.91
N LYS A 25 38.32 -14.54 -89.74
CA LYS A 25 37.73 -15.22 -88.58
C LYS A 25 37.09 -14.29 -87.54
N SER A 26 37.11 -12.95 -87.66
CA SER A 26 36.51 -12.10 -86.60
C SER A 26 35.63 -10.91 -87.02
N ILE A 27 35.08 -10.87 -88.24
CA ILE A 27 34.00 -9.90 -88.59
C ILE A 27 32.61 -10.52 -88.40
N TYR A 28 32.43 -11.25 -87.30
CA TYR A 28 31.12 -11.71 -86.86
C TYR A 28 31.00 -11.35 -85.39
N GLU A 29 30.05 -10.46 -85.07
CA GLU A 29 29.78 -10.02 -83.71
C GLU A 29 29.33 -11.21 -82.86
N GLY A 30 30.28 -11.91 -82.25
CA GLY A 30 30.17 -12.57 -80.95
C GLY A 30 28.91 -13.39 -80.62
N LEU A 31 28.24 -14.02 -81.58
CA LEU A 31 27.11 -14.93 -81.34
C LEU A 31 27.47 -16.36 -81.76
N ASP A 32 28.33 -16.94 -80.93
CA ASP A 32 28.60 -18.36 -80.67
C ASP A 32 29.34 -19.25 -81.70
N ASN A 33 30.07 -20.19 -81.12
CA ASN A 33 31.20 -20.96 -81.62
C ASN A 33 30.77 -22.16 -82.51
N SER A 34 30.22 -21.89 -83.70
CA SER A 34 29.83 -22.95 -84.66
C SER A 34 30.86 -23.12 -85.78
N ILE A 35 31.27 -24.38 -86.03
CA ILE A 35 32.32 -24.77 -86.99
C ILE A 35 31.78 -24.84 -88.44
N ILE A 36 30.48 -24.56 -88.67
CA ILE A 36 29.82 -24.71 -89.97
C ILE A 36 29.39 -23.34 -90.51
N PHE A 37 30.10 -22.85 -91.54
CA PHE A 37 29.92 -21.51 -92.14
C PHE A 37 28.48 -21.22 -92.63
N GLY A 38 27.75 -22.21 -93.14
CA GLY A 38 26.37 -22.01 -93.65
C GLY A 38 25.29 -21.81 -92.57
N GLU A 39 25.48 -22.39 -91.37
CA GLU A 39 24.53 -22.20 -90.27
C GLU A 39 24.73 -20.87 -89.53
N ALA A 40 25.98 -20.39 -89.44
CA ALA A 40 26.29 -19.11 -88.84
C ALA A 40 25.66 -17.95 -89.64
N GLU A 41 25.73 -18.02 -90.98
CA GLU A 41 25.09 -17.04 -91.87
C GLU A 41 23.55 -17.07 -91.75
N SER A 42 22.94 -18.26 -91.74
CA SER A 42 21.48 -18.40 -91.54
C SER A 42 21.02 -17.91 -90.17
N ARG A 43 21.78 -18.18 -89.10
CA ARG A 43 21.48 -17.70 -87.74
C ARG A 43 21.66 -16.19 -87.62
N GLN A 44 22.73 -15.63 -88.16
CA GLN A 44 22.96 -14.18 -88.18
C GLN A 44 21.89 -13.47 -89.01
N LYS A 45 21.50 -14.03 -90.16
CA LYS A 45 20.40 -13.52 -90.97
C LYS A 45 19.08 -13.60 -90.21
N ASN A 46 18.77 -14.71 -89.55
CA ASN A 46 17.58 -14.84 -88.69
C ASN A 46 17.60 -13.86 -87.50
N TYR A 47 18.77 -13.62 -86.89
CA TYR A 47 18.93 -12.66 -85.82
C TYR A 47 18.70 -11.22 -86.31
N LEU A 48 19.32 -10.84 -87.43
CA LEU A 48 19.12 -9.53 -88.05
C LEU A 48 17.67 -9.35 -88.53
N ASP A 49 17.05 -10.36 -89.14
CA ASP A 49 15.63 -10.35 -89.50
C ASP A 49 14.74 -10.22 -88.26
N THR A 50 15.11 -10.85 -87.15
CA THR A 50 14.39 -10.74 -85.88
C THR A 50 14.54 -9.34 -85.32
N GLN A 51 15.75 -8.78 -85.30
CA GLN A 51 16.03 -7.43 -84.83
C GLN A 51 15.35 -6.35 -85.69
N ASP A 52 15.29 -6.55 -87.01
CA ASP A 52 14.63 -5.66 -87.97
C ASP A 52 13.10 -5.62 -87.75
N LYS A 53 12.47 -6.74 -87.39
CA LYS A 53 11.04 -6.77 -87.00
C LYS A 53 10.69 -5.80 -85.87
N TYR A 54 11.64 -5.53 -84.97
CA TYR A 54 11.48 -4.64 -83.81
C TYR A 54 12.14 -3.26 -84.00
N TRP A 55 12.69 -2.97 -85.18
CA TRP A 55 13.40 -1.72 -85.48
C TRP A 55 12.61 -0.47 -85.10
N SER A 56 11.32 -0.44 -85.46
CA SER A 56 10.41 0.67 -85.24
C SER A 56 10.07 0.95 -83.77
N HIS A 57 10.49 0.10 -82.83
CA HIS A 57 10.17 0.19 -81.39
C HIS A 57 11.39 0.47 -80.51
N ARG A 58 12.56 0.60 -81.12
CA ARG A 58 13.77 1.01 -80.40
C ARG A 58 13.60 2.45 -79.95
N ARG A 59 13.94 2.73 -78.69
CA ARG A 59 13.98 4.11 -78.19
C ARG A 59 15.18 4.82 -78.82
N PHE A 60 14.92 5.64 -79.82
CA PHE A 60 15.92 6.57 -80.34
C PHE A 60 15.98 7.77 -79.38
N PRO A 61 17.16 8.12 -78.82
CA PRO A 61 17.29 9.33 -78.01
C PRO A 61 16.85 10.54 -78.83
N GLN A 62 15.99 11.39 -78.27
CA GLN A 62 15.65 12.66 -78.90
C GLN A 62 16.86 13.59 -78.84
N THR A 63 17.30 14.11 -79.98
CA THR A 63 18.34 15.13 -80.04
C THR A 63 17.80 16.43 -79.44
N ALA A 64 18.55 17.04 -78.53
CA ALA A 64 18.20 18.35 -77.98
C ALA A 64 18.23 19.42 -79.09
N PRO A 65 17.40 20.48 -79.01
CA PRO A 65 17.40 21.56 -80.00
C PRO A 65 18.80 22.19 -80.10
N GLY A 66 19.40 22.18 -81.30
CA GLY A 66 20.69 22.82 -81.58
C GLY A 66 21.92 21.90 -81.71
N LEU A 67 21.77 20.57 -81.55
CA LEU A 67 22.86 19.61 -81.78
C LEU A 67 22.62 18.81 -83.07
N SER A 68 23.23 19.21 -84.19
CA SER A 68 23.22 18.45 -85.45
C SER A 68 24.31 17.37 -85.47
N GLY A 69 24.31 16.50 -84.46
CA GLY A 69 25.09 15.26 -84.51
C GLY A 69 24.30 14.21 -85.26
N ASP A 70 24.77 13.80 -86.44
CA ASP A 70 24.21 12.70 -87.24
C ASP A 70 24.11 11.40 -86.41
N VAL A 71 22.98 11.14 -85.75
CA VAL A 71 22.72 9.82 -85.16
C VAL A 71 22.21 8.90 -86.27
N LYS A 72 23.16 8.32 -87.02
CA LYS A 72 22.86 7.34 -88.07
C LYS A 72 22.58 5.99 -87.42
N PHE A 73 21.34 5.54 -87.52
CA PHE A 73 20.89 4.26 -87.02
C PHE A 73 20.90 3.23 -88.15
N LYS A 74 21.39 2.01 -87.92
CA LYS A 74 21.48 0.95 -88.95
C LYS A 74 20.19 0.14 -89.11
N LYS A 75 19.45 0.31 -90.21
CA LYS A 75 18.26 -0.49 -90.56
C LYS A 75 18.56 -1.46 -91.71
N LEU A 76 17.93 -2.63 -91.73
CA LEU A 76 18.03 -3.53 -92.88
C LEU A 76 17.38 -2.90 -94.12
N ASP A 77 17.96 -3.10 -95.31
CA ASP A 77 17.35 -2.70 -96.58
C ASP A 77 16.11 -3.55 -96.92
N ILE A 78 15.32 -3.10 -97.90
CA ILE A 78 14.06 -3.76 -98.30
C ILE A 78 14.30 -5.23 -98.73
N GLU A 79 15.47 -5.52 -99.30
CA GLU A 79 15.86 -6.87 -99.69
C GLU A 79 16.43 -7.73 -98.55
N LYS A 80 16.61 -7.16 -97.35
CA LYS A 80 17.15 -7.80 -96.15
C LYS A 80 18.54 -8.39 -96.33
N LYS A 81 19.37 -7.71 -97.13
CA LYS A 81 20.74 -8.12 -97.47
C LYS A 81 21.79 -7.16 -96.92
N ASN A 82 21.45 -5.88 -96.75
CA ASN A 82 22.42 -4.85 -96.36
C ASN A 82 21.90 -4.00 -95.20
N LEU A 83 22.82 -3.48 -94.38
CA LEU A 83 22.52 -2.50 -93.31
C LEU A 83 22.71 -1.08 -93.85
N LEU A 84 21.65 -0.28 -93.83
CA LEU A 84 21.61 1.11 -94.27
C LEU A 84 21.62 2.06 -93.08
N ASP A 85 22.36 3.16 -93.21
CA ASP A 85 22.24 4.29 -92.29
C ASP A 85 20.92 5.01 -92.54
N THR A 86 20.05 5.02 -91.52
CA THR A 86 18.79 5.74 -91.51
C THR A 86 18.76 6.74 -90.37
N ASN A 87 18.17 7.92 -90.64
CA ASN A 87 17.81 8.88 -89.61
C ASN A 87 16.30 8.71 -89.33
N PRO A 88 15.88 8.23 -88.15
CA PRO A 88 14.48 7.95 -87.89
C PRO A 88 13.67 9.26 -87.87
N SER A 89 12.81 9.44 -88.86
CA SER A 89 11.78 10.49 -88.84
C SER A 89 10.76 10.23 -87.73
N ALA A 90 10.03 11.26 -87.30
CA ALA A 90 8.97 11.16 -86.28
C ALA A 90 7.85 10.17 -86.65
N HIS A 91 7.76 9.76 -87.93
CA HIS A 91 6.92 8.68 -88.39
C HIS A 91 7.73 7.50 -88.93
N VAL A 92 7.83 6.45 -88.13
CA VAL A 92 8.24 5.11 -88.56
C VAL A 92 6.98 4.25 -88.69
N ASP A 93 6.76 3.63 -89.85
CA ASP A 93 5.63 2.73 -90.05
C ASP A 93 5.70 1.55 -89.07
N THR A 94 4.70 1.43 -88.19
CA THR A 94 4.68 0.40 -87.15
C THR A 94 4.39 -0.98 -87.75
N SER A 95 5.29 -1.94 -87.51
CA SER A 95 5.08 -3.35 -87.83
C SER A 95 3.87 -3.94 -87.07
N SER A 96 3.34 -5.07 -87.54
CA SER A 96 2.19 -5.75 -86.90
C SER A 96 2.45 -6.12 -85.44
N ILE A 97 3.67 -6.53 -85.09
CA ILE A 97 4.11 -6.79 -83.72
C ILE A 97 4.19 -5.49 -82.90
N GLY A 98 4.61 -4.41 -83.55
CA GLY A 98 4.71 -3.09 -82.98
C GLY A 98 3.40 -2.48 -82.49
N LYS A 99 2.32 -2.70 -83.24
CA LYS A 99 0.96 -2.30 -82.84
C LYS A 99 0.50 -3.04 -81.58
N LYS A 100 0.92 -4.30 -81.39
CA LYS A 100 0.60 -5.10 -80.20
C LYS A 100 1.40 -4.65 -78.97
N ILE A 101 2.67 -4.29 -79.15
CA ILE A 101 3.48 -3.69 -78.07
C ILE A 101 2.85 -2.38 -77.58
N GLU A 102 2.48 -1.48 -78.50
CA GLU A 102 1.87 -0.20 -78.11
C GLU A 102 0.51 -0.40 -77.43
N LYS A 103 -0.28 -1.39 -77.86
CA LYS A 103 -1.51 -1.78 -77.17
C LYS A 103 -1.24 -2.12 -75.69
N CYS A 104 -0.28 -2.98 -75.40
CA CYS A 104 0.08 -3.31 -74.01
C CYS A 104 0.66 -2.12 -73.24
N ARG A 105 1.40 -1.22 -73.91
CA ARG A 105 1.92 0.01 -73.31
C ARG A 105 0.81 0.98 -72.91
N ILE A 106 -0.23 1.13 -73.74
CA ILE A 106 -1.40 1.94 -73.43
C ILE A 106 -2.13 1.33 -72.24
N ILE A 107 -2.39 0.02 -72.25
CA ILE A 107 -3.01 -0.71 -71.13
C ILE A 107 -2.19 -0.52 -69.83
N ASN A 108 -0.86 -0.58 -69.92
CA ASN A 108 0.04 -0.29 -68.80
C ASN A 108 -0.09 1.14 -68.27
N LYS A 109 -0.20 2.12 -69.18
CA LYS A 109 -0.30 3.54 -68.83
C LYS A 109 -1.65 3.88 -68.22
N THR A 110 -2.73 3.26 -68.69
CA THR A 110 -4.09 3.46 -68.17
C THR A 110 -4.39 2.56 -66.96
N LEU A 111 -3.53 1.58 -66.67
CA LEU A 111 -3.73 0.54 -65.66
C LEU A 111 -5.09 -0.16 -65.82
N ASP A 112 -5.49 -0.38 -67.07
CA ASP A 112 -6.77 -1.01 -67.43
C ASP A 112 -6.59 -2.53 -67.53
N CYS A 113 -6.44 -3.18 -66.37
CA CYS A 113 -6.15 -4.60 -66.27
C CYS A 113 -7.23 -5.50 -66.93
N ASP A 114 -8.45 -5.01 -67.12
CA ASP A 114 -9.55 -5.77 -67.74
C ASP A 114 -9.32 -5.98 -69.25
N GLN A 115 -8.41 -5.20 -69.87
CA GLN A 115 -8.00 -5.37 -71.27
C GLN A 115 -6.92 -6.45 -71.47
N ILE A 116 -6.43 -7.06 -70.39
CA ILE A 116 -5.49 -8.19 -70.46
C ILE A 116 -6.26 -9.47 -70.72
N THR A 117 -6.29 -9.90 -71.98
CA THR A 117 -6.88 -11.18 -72.42
C THR A 117 -5.82 -12.08 -73.04
N ALA A 118 -6.13 -13.37 -73.23
CA ALA A 118 -5.24 -14.28 -73.97
C ALA A 118 -4.91 -13.73 -75.37
N ASP A 119 -5.90 -13.14 -76.05
CA ASP A 119 -5.77 -12.57 -77.39
C ASP A 119 -5.06 -11.20 -77.42
N SER A 120 -4.99 -10.52 -76.28
CA SER A 120 -4.33 -9.21 -76.18
C SER A 120 -2.80 -9.31 -76.39
N GLY A 121 -2.20 -10.48 -76.11
CA GLY A 121 -0.75 -10.66 -76.09
C GLY A 121 -0.03 -9.91 -74.98
N CYS A 122 -0.77 -9.33 -74.01
CA CYS A 122 -0.21 -8.61 -72.88
C CYS A 122 -0.09 -9.53 -71.67
N GLY A 123 1.11 -9.70 -71.13
CA GLY A 123 1.34 -10.36 -69.83
C GLY A 123 1.67 -9.34 -68.75
N TYR A 124 1.91 -9.83 -67.53
CA TYR A 124 2.20 -9.01 -66.36
C TYR A 124 3.54 -9.39 -65.73
N CYS A 125 4.40 -8.40 -65.50
CA CYS A 125 5.66 -8.59 -64.79
C CYS A 125 5.52 -8.19 -63.33
N TRP A 126 5.61 -9.16 -62.41
CA TRP A 126 5.40 -8.93 -60.99
C TRP A 126 6.45 -8.04 -60.33
N GLU A 127 7.71 -8.13 -60.78
CA GLU A 127 8.84 -7.39 -60.21
C GLU A 127 8.80 -5.90 -60.54
N THR A 128 8.43 -5.58 -61.77
CA THR A 128 8.42 -4.19 -62.26
C THR A 128 7.04 -3.55 -62.20
N ASN A 129 6.00 -4.31 -61.84
CA ASN A 129 4.59 -3.94 -61.90
C ASN A 129 4.19 -3.39 -63.28
N LYS A 130 4.66 -4.02 -64.36
CA LYS A 130 4.39 -3.58 -65.74
C LYS A 130 3.59 -4.61 -66.52
N ILE A 131 2.65 -4.11 -67.30
CA ILE A 131 1.95 -4.84 -68.35
C ILE A 131 2.80 -4.74 -69.62
N LEU A 132 3.29 -5.88 -70.10
CA LEU A 132 4.24 -5.95 -71.21
C LEU A 132 3.69 -6.87 -72.29
N TYR A 133 4.07 -6.65 -73.54
CA TYR A 133 3.75 -7.59 -74.61
C TYR A 133 4.69 -8.80 -74.56
N GLY A 134 4.14 -10.01 -74.63
CA GLY A 134 4.90 -11.25 -74.51
C GLY A 134 4.06 -12.51 -74.69
N ASP A 135 4.67 -13.67 -74.47
CA ASP A 135 4.02 -14.99 -74.56
C ASP A 135 4.30 -15.84 -73.31
N ALA A 136 4.19 -17.18 -73.42
CA ALA A 136 4.44 -18.09 -72.31
C ALA A 136 5.92 -18.10 -71.85
N SER A 137 6.85 -17.70 -72.70
CA SER A 137 8.29 -17.73 -72.44
C SER A 137 8.80 -16.42 -71.84
N GLY A 138 8.09 -15.30 -72.02
CA GLY A 138 8.49 -14.02 -71.46
C GLY A 138 7.98 -12.80 -72.22
N PRO A 139 8.29 -11.59 -71.73
CA PRO A 139 8.13 -10.37 -72.50
C PRO A 139 9.02 -10.37 -73.75
N THR A 140 8.49 -9.89 -74.88
CA THR A 140 9.20 -9.94 -76.17
C THR A 140 10.23 -8.82 -76.32
N ALA A 141 9.95 -7.63 -75.77
CA ALA A 141 10.75 -6.42 -76.01
C ALA A 141 11.34 -5.78 -74.74
N ASP A 142 10.95 -6.27 -73.56
CA ASP A 142 11.37 -5.76 -72.26
C ASP A 142 11.94 -6.90 -71.42
N VAL A 143 12.66 -6.58 -70.34
CA VAL A 143 13.20 -7.59 -69.43
C VAL A 143 12.28 -7.73 -68.21
N CYS A 144 11.76 -8.93 -68.00
CA CYS A 144 11.15 -9.36 -66.74
C CYS A 144 11.97 -10.55 -66.23
N GLY A 145 12.29 -10.57 -64.94
CA GLY A 145 13.01 -11.67 -64.31
C GLY A 145 12.19 -12.95 -64.23
N LYS A 146 12.28 -13.68 -63.12
CA LYS A 146 11.64 -15.01 -63.00
C LYS A 146 10.12 -14.95 -62.82
N ASN A 147 9.56 -13.79 -62.48
CA ASN A 147 8.15 -13.64 -62.12
C ASN A 147 7.29 -13.05 -63.26
N TRP A 148 7.43 -13.61 -64.46
CA TRP A 148 6.59 -13.28 -65.61
C TRP A 148 5.27 -14.07 -65.58
N VAL A 149 4.16 -13.36 -65.72
CA VAL A 149 2.82 -13.94 -65.87
C VAL A 149 2.39 -13.79 -67.32
N LYS A 150 2.27 -14.93 -68.02
CA LYS A 150 1.89 -14.96 -69.43
C LYS A 150 0.50 -14.33 -69.68
N PRO A 151 0.22 -13.85 -70.91
CA PRO A 151 -1.07 -13.28 -71.25
C PRO A 151 -2.26 -14.18 -70.91
N GLY A 152 -3.33 -13.59 -70.38
CA GLY A 152 -4.54 -14.30 -69.98
C GLY A 152 -5.10 -13.82 -68.64
N GLN A 153 -6.07 -14.56 -68.13
CA GLN A 153 -6.82 -14.21 -66.91
C GLN A 153 -5.93 -14.04 -65.68
N GLU A 154 -4.87 -14.85 -65.54
CA GLU A 154 -3.94 -14.74 -64.42
C GLU A 154 -3.14 -13.43 -64.46
N ALA A 155 -2.68 -12.98 -65.63
CA ALA A 155 -2.00 -11.69 -65.77
C ALA A 155 -2.95 -10.52 -65.45
N ALA A 156 -4.20 -10.59 -65.89
CA ALA A 156 -5.25 -9.64 -65.53
C ALA A 156 -5.48 -9.59 -64.01
N PHE A 157 -5.58 -10.76 -63.37
CA PHE A 157 -5.76 -10.90 -61.93
C PHE A 157 -4.58 -10.30 -61.14
N GLN A 158 -3.34 -10.64 -61.49
CA GLN A 158 -2.15 -10.13 -60.80
C GLN A 158 -1.96 -8.62 -61.00
N CYS A 159 -2.25 -8.09 -62.19
CA CYS A 159 -2.31 -6.65 -62.47
C CYS A 159 -3.31 -5.95 -61.56
N LYS A 160 -4.56 -6.46 -61.53
CA LYS A 160 -5.64 -5.87 -60.73
C LYS A 160 -5.32 -5.92 -59.25
N LYS A 161 -4.83 -7.06 -58.76
CA LYS A 161 -4.38 -7.24 -57.38
C LYS A 161 -3.34 -6.19 -56.98
N LYS A 162 -2.29 -6.01 -57.78
CA LYS A 162 -1.23 -5.03 -57.48
C LYS A 162 -1.74 -3.59 -57.50
N LYS A 163 -2.62 -3.24 -58.44
CA LYS A 163 -3.27 -1.93 -58.51
C LYS A 163 -4.10 -1.65 -57.25
N GLU A 164 -4.99 -2.57 -56.89
CA GLU A 164 -5.85 -2.43 -55.70
C GLU A 164 -5.01 -2.38 -54.40
N GLN A 165 -3.98 -3.22 -54.28
CA GLN A 165 -3.05 -3.18 -53.15
C GLN A 165 -2.30 -1.85 -53.07
N ALA A 166 -1.88 -1.27 -54.20
CA ALA A 166 -1.20 0.03 -54.23
C ALA A 166 -2.12 1.16 -53.73
N ILE A 167 -3.40 1.14 -54.11
CA ILE A 167 -4.39 2.10 -53.61
C ILE A 167 -4.54 1.98 -52.09
N CYS A 168 -4.67 0.76 -51.56
CA CYS A 168 -4.83 0.56 -50.13
C CYS A 168 -3.56 0.80 -49.32
N ASN A 169 -2.38 0.58 -49.89
CA ASN A 169 -1.10 0.91 -49.24
C ASN A 169 -0.93 2.43 -49.02
N ASP A 170 -1.64 3.26 -49.78
CA ASP A 170 -1.63 4.72 -49.65
C ASP A 170 -2.63 5.24 -48.59
N MET A 171 -3.40 4.36 -47.94
CA MET A 171 -4.23 4.78 -46.80
C MET A 171 -3.35 5.34 -45.67
N LYS A 172 -3.74 6.49 -45.12
CA LYS A 172 -3.05 7.11 -43.98
C LYS A 172 -3.46 6.54 -42.63
N ASP A 173 -4.76 6.29 -42.49
CA ASP A 173 -5.40 5.78 -41.29
C ASP A 173 -6.67 5.02 -41.69
N CYS A 174 -7.39 4.49 -40.71
CA CYS A 174 -8.58 3.68 -40.97
C CYS A 174 -9.81 4.49 -41.42
N GLY A 175 -9.80 5.81 -41.26
CA GLY A 175 -10.84 6.74 -41.72
C GLY A 175 -10.67 7.13 -43.19
N ASP A 176 -9.46 7.00 -43.76
CA ASP A 176 -9.08 7.32 -45.14
C ASP A 176 -9.71 6.37 -46.18
N THR A 177 -11.04 6.42 -46.30
CA THR A 177 -11.87 5.48 -47.07
C THR A 177 -12.54 6.11 -48.28
N GLY A 178 -12.17 7.36 -48.62
CA GLY A 178 -12.75 8.13 -49.72
C GLY A 178 -12.27 7.70 -51.11
N GLY A 179 -13.13 7.90 -52.12
CA GLY A 179 -12.77 7.69 -53.53
C GLY A 179 -12.35 6.25 -53.85
N GLU A 180 -11.20 6.08 -54.51
CA GLU A 180 -10.65 4.76 -54.87
C GLU A 180 -10.35 3.90 -53.63
N LYS A 181 -10.12 4.50 -52.45
CA LYS A 181 -9.84 3.78 -51.19
C LYS A 181 -11.08 3.13 -50.57
N SER A 182 -12.25 3.28 -51.16
CA SER A 182 -13.48 2.61 -50.73
C SER A 182 -13.40 1.07 -50.77
N ILE A 183 -12.49 0.50 -51.58
CA ILE A 183 -12.19 -0.94 -51.63
C ILE A 183 -11.23 -1.42 -50.53
N CYS A 184 -10.78 -0.51 -49.67
CA CYS A 184 -9.76 -0.78 -48.68
C CYS A 184 -10.35 -0.84 -47.28
N GLY A 185 -9.72 -1.63 -46.41
CA GLY A 185 -9.94 -1.65 -44.97
C GLY A 185 -8.60 -1.63 -44.25
N TRP A 186 -8.59 -1.20 -43.00
CA TRP A 186 -7.36 -0.95 -42.25
C TRP A 186 -7.03 -2.05 -41.26
N CYS A 187 -5.77 -2.45 -41.25
CA CYS A 187 -5.22 -3.36 -40.25
C CYS A 187 -4.55 -2.58 -39.10
N PRO A 188 -5.11 -2.57 -37.88
CA PRO A 188 -4.63 -1.73 -36.78
C PRO A 188 -3.22 -2.10 -36.32
N THR A 189 -2.91 -3.40 -36.20
CA THR A 189 -1.60 -3.88 -35.74
C THR A 189 -0.49 -3.77 -36.78
N LYS A 190 -0.83 -3.46 -38.04
CA LYS A 190 0.16 -3.27 -39.11
C LYS A 190 0.23 -1.83 -39.62
N ALA A 191 -0.68 -0.96 -39.14
CA ALA A 191 -0.89 0.39 -39.66
C ALA A 191 -0.87 0.44 -41.19
N LYS A 192 -1.69 -0.42 -41.82
CA LYS A 192 -1.68 -0.61 -43.26
C LYS A 192 -3.08 -0.84 -43.80
N GLY A 193 -3.41 -0.16 -44.89
CA GLY A 193 -4.61 -0.43 -45.67
C GLY A 193 -4.44 -1.69 -46.53
N MET A 194 -5.48 -2.51 -46.56
CA MET A 194 -5.54 -3.77 -47.29
C MET A 194 -6.82 -3.84 -48.09
N VAL A 195 -6.77 -4.51 -49.24
CA VAL A 195 -7.98 -4.68 -50.06
C VAL A 195 -8.97 -5.57 -49.32
N LYS A 196 -10.20 -5.08 -49.13
CA LYS A 196 -11.19 -5.76 -48.29
C LYS A 196 -12.17 -6.61 -49.09
N LYS A 197 -12.71 -7.64 -48.44
CA LYS A 197 -13.87 -8.42 -48.87
C LYS A 197 -14.89 -8.50 -47.73
N ASN A 198 -16.17 -8.66 -48.07
CA ASN A 198 -17.23 -8.90 -47.09
C ASN A 198 -17.10 -10.32 -46.52
N LEU A 199 -17.26 -10.46 -45.20
CA LEU A 199 -17.23 -11.77 -44.54
C LEU A 199 -18.64 -12.37 -44.37
N PRO A 200 -18.79 -13.71 -44.44
CA PRO A 200 -20.04 -14.39 -44.14
C PRO A 200 -20.36 -14.28 -42.64
N GLY A 201 -21.09 -13.22 -42.26
CA GLY A 201 -21.36 -12.86 -40.85
C GLY A 201 -21.34 -11.36 -40.57
N GLY A 202 -20.83 -10.57 -41.51
CA GLY A 202 -20.65 -9.13 -41.41
C GLY A 202 -19.20 -8.74 -41.12
N GLY A 203 -18.85 -7.48 -41.39
CA GLY A 203 -17.48 -6.98 -41.29
C GLY A 203 -16.60 -7.33 -42.49
N PHE A 204 -15.33 -6.95 -42.40
CA PHE A 204 -14.39 -7.00 -43.51
C PHE A 204 -13.15 -7.85 -43.20
N GLY A 205 -12.75 -8.68 -44.17
CA GLY A 205 -11.50 -9.43 -44.15
C GLY A 205 -10.65 -9.11 -45.38
N THR A 206 -9.46 -9.68 -45.47
CA THR A 206 -8.57 -9.44 -46.61
C THR A 206 -9.07 -10.16 -47.86
N LYS A 207 -9.05 -9.45 -49.00
CA LYS A 207 -9.46 -9.98 -50.30
C LYS A 207 -8.44 -10.98 -50.83
N TYR A 208 -7.15 -10.66 -50.70
CA TYR A 208 -6.03 -11.46 -51.20
C TYR A 208 -5.31 -12.19 -50.06
N ASP A 209 -4.88 -13.43 -50.30
CA ASP A 209 -4.36 -14.33 -49.25
C ASP A 209 -2.96 -13.92 -48.71
N ASP A 210 -2.21 -13.14 -49.48
CA ASP A 210 -0.92 -12.55 -49.08
C ASP A 210 -1.10 -11.29 -48.21
N ASP A 211 -2.28 -10.67 -48.24
CA ASP A 211 -2.67 -9.67 -47.26
C ASP A 211 -3.27 -10.40 -46.04
N LYS A 212 -2.55 -10.35 -44.92
CA LYS A 212 -3.01 -10.96 -43.66
C LYS A 212 -3.16 -9.91 -42.59
N CYS A 213 -4.33 -9.84 -41.97
CA CYS A 213 -4.56 -9.05 -40.76
C CYS A 213 -5.29 -9.95 -39.78
N ASN A 214 -4.59 -10.49 -38.80
CA ASN A 214 -5.14 -11.48 -37.88
C ASN A 214 -5.01 -10.99 -36.43
N TRP A 215 -5.24 -9.70 -36.20
CA TRP A 215 -4.95 -9.08 -34.90
C TRP A 215 -5.66 -9.78 -33.76
N LYS A 216 -6.91 -10.24 -33.95
CA LYS A 216 -7.68 -11.01 -32.95
C LYS A 216 -6.97 -12.30 -32.52
N GLU A 217 -6.49 -13.07 -33.48
CA GLU A 217 -5.72 -14.30 -33.19
C GLU A 217 -4.42 -13.95 -32.47
N GLU A 218 -3.75 -12.87 -32.89
CA GLU A 218 -2.49 -12.45 -32.28
C GLU A 218 -2.65 -12.02 -30.81
N ILE A 219 -3.70 -11.27 -30.45
CA ILE A 219 -3.95 -10.91 -29.04
C ILE A 219 -4.33 -12.13 -28.20
N LEU A 220 -5.17 -13.03 -28.74
CA LEU A 220 -5.52 -14.26 -28.05
C LEU A 220 -4.29 -15.15 -27.83
N ALA A 221 -3.42 -15.27 -28.82
CA ALA A 221 -2.16 -16.00 -28.71
C ALA A 221 -1.18 -15.34 -27.73
N ALA A 222 -1.25 -14.02 -27.57
CA ALA A 222 -0.50 -13.28 -26.55
C ALA A 222 -1.14 -13.37 -25.15
N GLY A 223 -2.26 -14.08 -25.00
CA GLY A 223 -2.94 -14.32 -23.73
C GLY A 223 -3.94 -13.23 -23.31
N ASP A 224 -4.19 -12.22 -24.15
CA ASP A 224 -5.16 -11.17 -23.81
C ASP A 224 -6.59 -11.57 -24.20
N THR A 225 -7.32 -12.06 -23.19
CA THR A 225 -8.74 -12.42 -23.31
C THR A 225 -9.69 -11.36 -22.75
N ARG A 226 -9.18 -10.20 -22.31
CA ARG A 226 -9.95 -9.17 -21.57
C ARG A 226 -11.03 -8.49 -22.41
N PHE A 227 -10.96 -8.63 -23.73
CA PHE A 227 -11.88 -8.02 -24.69
C PHE A 227 -12.86 -9.02 -25.31
N VAL A 228 -12.82 -10.26 -24.86
CA VAL A 228 -13.62 -11.35 -25.37
C VAL A 228 -14.89 -11.46 -24.54
N GLU A 229 -16.03 -11.11 -25.13
CA GLU A 229 -17.31 -11.51 -24.53
C GLU A 229 -17.49 -13.01 -24.77
N LYS A 230 -17.40 -13.79 -23.69
CA LYS A 230 -17.79 -15.20 -23.75
C LYS A 230 -19.32 -15.27 -23.68
N LYS A 231 -19.92 -15.82 -24.74
CA LYS A 231 -21.37 -16.08 -24.82
C LYS A 231 -21.61 -17.56 -25.00
N ASP A 232 -22.69 -18.07 -24.38
CA ASP A 232 -23.12 -19.44 -24.64
C ASP A 232 -23.47 -19.60 -26.13
N LEU A 233 -23.06 -20.71 -26.74
CA LEU A 233 -23.43 -21.03 -28.11
C LEU A 233 -24.95 -21.15 -28.21
N LYS A 234 -25.49 -20.66 -29.32
CA LYS A 234 -26.89 -20.89 -29.70
C LYS A 234 -26.99 -22.15 -30.55
N THR A 235 -28.09 -22.88 -30.42
CA THR A 235 -28.40 -23.99 -31.32
C THR A 235 -28.64 -23.47 -32.73
N LYS A 236 -28.40 -24.31 -33.75
CA LYS A 236 -28.63 -23.94 -35.15
C LYS A 236 -30.12 -23.76 -35.42
N LEU A 237 -30.93 -24.66 -34.86
CA LEU A 237 -32.39 -24.64 -34.96
C LEU A 237 -33.01 -24.47 -33.57
N PRO A 238 -34.20 -23.86 -33.46
CA PRO A 238 -34.99 -23.86 -32.23
C PRO A 238 -35.20 -25.29 -31.69
N SER A 239 -35.36 -25.39 -30.38
CA SER A 239 -35.58 -26.66 -29.72
C SER A 239 -37.03 -27.13 -29.88
N GLN A 240 -37.26 -28.45 -29.79
CA GLN A 240 -38.62 -28.99 -29.59
C GLN A 240 -39.27 -28.52 -28.28
N PHE A 241 -38.48 -27.95 -27.35
CA PHE A 241 -38.94 -27.42 -26.07
C PHE A 241 -39.20 -25.91 -26.06
N GLY A 242 -39.12 -25.22 -27.21
CA GLY A 242 -39.52 -23.82 -27.37
C GLY A 242 -38.82 -23.09 -28.53
N GLU A 243 -39.32 -21.90 -28.88
CA GLU A 243 -38.81 -21.10 -30.01
C GLU A 243 -37.40 -20.51 -29.78
N SER A 244 -36.89 -20.57 -28.55
CA SER A 244 -35.56 -20.05 -28.22
C SER A 244 -34.46 -20.94 -28.83
N ARG A 245 -33.42 -20.32 -29.39
CA ARG A 245 -32.16 -21.00 -29.77
C ARG A 245 -31.16 -21.11 -28.61
N LYS A 246 -31.65 -21.04 -27.36
CA LYS A 246 -30.81 -21.24 -26.16
C LYS A 246 -30.33 -22.69 -26.16
N TRP A 247 -29.05 -22.91 -25.91
CA TRP A 247 -28.53 -24.27 -25.81
C TRP A 247 -29.02 -24.97 -24.55
N HIS A 248 -29.38 -26.23 -24.72
CA HIS A 248 -29.62 -27.22 -23.70
C HIS A 248 -29.09 -28.57 -24.22
N ASP A 249 -28.84 -29.52 -23.33
CA ASP A 249 -28.38 -30.86 -23.71
C ASP A 249 -29.52 -31.72 -24.30
N ARG A 250 -29.25 -32.96 -24.69
CA ARG A 250 -30.27 -33.82 -25.34
C ARG A 250 -31.44 -34.21 -24.41
N ASP A 251 -31.25 -34.12 -23.09
CA ASP A 251 -32.17 -34.65 -22.08
C ASP A 251 -33.25 -33.62 -21.69
N GLY A 252 -33.12 -32.35 -22.06
CA GLY A 252 -34.24 -31.40 -22.07
C GLY A 252 -33.91 -29.95 -21.73
N LYS A 253 -34.93 -29.08 -21.76
CA LYS A 253 -34.78 -27.61 -21.57
C LYS A 253 -34.17 -27.16 -20.24
N VAL A 254 -34.21 -28.02 -19.22
CA VAL A 254 -33.69 -27.72 -17.87
C VAL A 254 -32.18 -27.93 -17.76
N TYR A 255 -31.60 -28.73 -18.67
CA TYR A 255 -30.17 -29.01 -18.72
C TYR A 255 -29.47 -28.03 -19.65
N ASP A 256 -29.57 -26.75 -19.30
CA ASP A 256 -28.96 -25.64 -20.02
C ASP A 256 -27.63 -25.21 -19.38
N CYS A 257 -27.04 -24.13 -19.89
CA CYS A 257 -25.75 -23.65 -19.38
C CYS A 257 -25.79 -23.17 -17.93
N GLU A 258 -26.95 -22.82 -17.38
CA GLU A 258 -27.09 -22.48 -15.97
C GLU A 258 -27.01 -23.73 -15.10
N GLU A 259 -27.68 -24.81 -15.51
CA GLU A 259 -27.62 -26.09 -14.80
C GLU A 259 -26.22 -26.73 -14.86
N TYR A 260 -25.58 -26.65 -16.03
CA TYR A 260 -24.21 -27.13 -16.21
C TYR A 260 -23.20 -26.34 -15.36
N SER A 261 -23.47 -25.07 -15.03
CA SER A 261 -22.61 -24.23 -14.21
C SER A 261 -22.58 -24.62 -12.72
N LYS A 262 -23.51 -25.47 -12.26
CA LYS A 262 -23.66 -25.82 -10.84
C LYS A 262 -22.70 -26.93 -10.44
N GLY A 263 -22.00 -26.73 -9.32
CA GLY A 263 -21.18 -27.76 -8.68
C GLY A 263 -20.14 -28.37 -9.63
N SER A 264 -20.17 -29.69 -9.79
CA SER A 264 -19.25 -30.45 -10.65
C SER A 264 -19.84 -30.84 -12.00
N ASN A 265 -21.00 -30.29 -12.39
CA ASN A 265 -21.77 -30.71 -13.57
C ASN A 265 -20.98 -30.56 -14.88
N CYS A 266 -20.26 -29.45 -15.09
CA CYS A 266 -19.35 -29.32 -16.24
C CYS A 266 -18.30 -30.44 -16.29
N LYS A 267 -17.71 -30.82 -15.15
CA LYS A 267 -16.69 -31.88 -15.08
C LYS A 267 -17.30 -33.27 -15.30
N ALA A 268 -18.51 -33.50 -14.78
CA ALA A 268 -19.19 -34.78 -14.83
C ALA A 268 -19.86 -35.05 -16.19
N TRP A 269 -20.50 -34.03 -16.79
CA TRP A 269 -21.39 -34.18 -17.95
C TRP A 269 -21.00 -33.30 -19.14
N GLY A 270 -20.02 -32.42 -19.00
CA GLY A 270 -19.66 -31.42 -20.01
C GLY A 270 -19.28 -31.99 -21.37
N ASN A 271 -18.77 -33.22 -21.44
CA ASN A 271 -18.46 -33.90 -22.70
C ASN A 271 -19.59 -34.83 -23.22
N GLY A 272 -20.63 -35.06 -22.42
CA GLY A 272 -21.76 -35.93 -22.73
C GLY A 272 -22.97 -35.19 -23.30
N TYR A 273 -24.06 -35.94 -23.50
CA TYR A 273 -25.41 -35.44 -23.77
C TYR A 273 -25.54 -34.42 -24.93
N THR A 274 -24.78 -34.63 -26.00
CA THR A 274 -24.73 -33.74 -27.17
C THR A 274 -26.11 -33.45 -27.77
N TYR A 275 -26.43 -32.16 -27.95
CA TYR A 275 -27.59 -31.70 -28.70
C TYR A 275 -27.17 -30.81 -29.87
N GLN A 276 -27.65 -31.11 -31.09
CA GLN A 276 -27.24 -30.44 -32.33
C GLN A 276 -25.71 -30.32 -32.50
N ASN A 277 -24.96 -31.38 -32.19
CA ASN A 277 -23.48 -31.46 -32.20
C ASN A 277 -22.75 -30.55 -31.21
N LEU A 278 -23.44 -30.03 -30.20
CA LEU A 278 -22.88 -29.20 -29.13
C LEU A 278 -23.02 -29.90 -27.77
N THR A 279 -21.91 -30.03 -27.03
CA THR A 279 -21.86 -30.50 -25.63
C THR A 279 -21.72 -29.31 -24.68
N GLY A 280 -21.92 -29.49 -23.38
CA GLY A 280 -21.76 -28.42 -22.39
C GLY A 280 -20.37 -27.75 -22.42
N ASN A 281 -19.29 -28.53 -22.58
CA ASN A 281 -17.92 -28.02 -22.71
C ASN A 281 -17.64 -27.29 -24.03
N LYS A 282 -18.51 -27.44 -25.03
CA LYS A 282 -18.45 -26.66 -26.27
C LYS A 282 -19.37 -25.46 -26.23
N ALA A 283 -20.54 -25.58 -25.60
CA ALA A 283 -21.61 -24.60 -25.68
C ALA A 283 -21.62 -23.60 -24.53
N CYS A 284 -21.24 -24.01 -23.32
CA CYS A 284 -21.45 -23.22 -22.12
C CYS A 284 -20.18 -22.54 -21.65
N VAL A 285 -20.29 -21.24 -21.40
CA VAL A 285 -19.18 -20.40 -20.91
C VAL A 285 -18.64 -20.89 -19.57
N ALA A 286 -19.54 -21.27 -18.66
CA ALA A 286 -19.18 -21.80 -17.34
C ALA A 286 -18.38 -23.11 -17.41
N CYS A 287 -18.51 -23.87 -18.49
CA CYS A 287 -17.78 -25.12 -18.72
C CYS A 287 -16.52 -24.95 -19.57
N GLY A 288 -16.11 -23.70 -19.84
CA GLY A 288 -14.95 -23.41 -20.69
C GLY A 288 -15.24 -23.41 -22.19
N GLY A 289 -16.50 -23.60 -22.60
CA GLY A 289 -16.96 -23.51 -23.98
C GLY A 289 -17.54 -22.12 -24.33
N GLY A 290 -18.46 -22.10 -25.29
CA GLY A 290 -19.12 -20.90 -25.81
C GLY A 290 -18.42 -20.31 -27.04
N THR A 291 -18.92 -19.17 -27.51
CA THR A 291 -18.23 -18.35 -28.51
C THR A 291 -17.53 -17.19 -27.85
N THR A 292 -16.32 -16.92 -28.32
CA THR A 292 -15.62 -15.67 -28.12
C THR A 292 -16.09 -14.69 -29.17
N ASP A 293 -16.97 -13.74 -28.83
CA ASP A 293 -17.41 -12.73 -29.78
C ASP A 293 -16.61 -11.44 -29.57
N PHE A 294 -15.95 -10.98 -30.62
CA PHE A 294 -15.31 -9.67 -30.61
C PHE A 294 -16.35 -8.62 -30.96
N PRO A 295 -16.26 -7.40 -30.40
CA PRO A 295 -17.15 -6.31 -30.77
C PRO A 295 -17.00 -5.89 -32.26
N PHE A 296 -15.95 -6.37 -32.94
CA PHE A 296 -15.67 -6.17 -34.35
C PHE A 296 -15.81 -7.50 -35.11
N LYS A 297 -16.66 -7.53 -36.12
CA LYS A 297 -16.99 -8.76 -36.85
C LYS A 297 -15.92 -9.19 -37.86
N GLY A 298 -15.13 -8.24 -38.38
CA GLY A 298 -14.00 -8.50 -39.29
C GLY A 298 -12.66 -8.11 -38.68
N ASP A 299 -11.57 -8.41 -39.39
CA ASP A 299 -10.21 -8.07 -38.97
C ASP A 299 -9.71 -6.77 -39.59
N LEU A 300 -10.42 -6.26 -40.61
CA LEU A 300 -10.17 -4.93 -41.17
C LEU A 300 -11.23 -3.94 -40.69
N LEU A 301 -10.78 -2.77 -40.24
CA LEU A 301 -11.62 -1.65 -39.86
C LEU A 301 -11.99 -0.82 -41.10
N TYR A 302 -13.21 -0.32 -41.18
CA TYR A 302 -13.64 0.50 -42.30
C TYR A 302 -14.48 1.70 -41.87
N GLY A 303 -13.92 2.89 -42.09
CA GLY A 303 -14.62 4.16 -41.94
C GLY A 303 -14.48 4.75 -40.52
N PRO A 304 -14.72 6.06 -40.40
CA PRO A 304 -14.36 6.84 -39.21
C PRO A 304 -15.11 6.42 -37.94
N GLU A 305 -16.36 5.94 -38.05
CA GLU A 305 -17.12 5.49 -36.88
C GLU A 305 -16.58 4.18 -36.29
N GLU A 306 -16.21 3.21 -37.13
CA GLU A 306 -15.65 1.94 -36.67
C GLU A 306 -14.24 2.15 -36.10
N CYS A 307 -13.45 3.03 -36.72
CA CYS A 307 -12.17 3.50 -36.20
C CYS A 307 -12.25 4.04 -34.79
N LYS A 308 -13.13 5.04 -34.58
CA LYS A 308 -13.26 5.68 -33.28
C LYS A 308 -13.68 4.67 -32.21
N LYS A 309 -14.65 3.80 -32.52
CA LYS A 309 -15.08 2.72 -31.62
C LYS A 309 -13.94 1.74 -31.31
N PHE A 310 -13.07 1.49 -32.28
CA PHE A 310 -11.91 0.61 -32.10
C PHE A 310 -10.89 1.25 -31.18
N GLU A 311 -10.53 2.52 -31.41
CA GLU A 311 -9.59 3.26 -30.57
C GLU A 311 -10.08 3.37 -29.12
N GLU A 312 -11.37 3.65 -28.91
CA GLU A 312 -11.98 3.70 -27.57
C GLU A 312 -11.90 2.34 -26.85
N LYS A 313 -12.11 1.23 -27.57
CA LYS A 313 -12.11 -0.11 -26.97
C LYS A 313 -10.72 -0.71 -26.86
N PHE A 314 -9.83 -0.43 -27.81
CA PHE A 314 -8.52 -1.05 -28.02
C PHE A 314 -7.41 0.00 -28.23
N PRO A 315 -7.22 0.96 -27.31
CA PRO A 315 -6.27 2.07 -27.48
C PRO A 315 -4.81 1.61 -27.58
N CYS A 316 -4.51 0.38 -27.14
CA CYS A 316 -3.16 -0.20 -27.16
C CYS A 316 -2.83 -1.03 -28.42
N LEU A 317 -3.81 -1.30 -29.30
CA LEU A 317 -3.59 -2.14 -30.48
C LEU A 317 -3.07 -1.32 -31.67
N THR A 318 -1.85 -0.85 -31.55
CA THR A 318 -1.07 -0.16 -32.58
C THR A 318 0.04 -1.07 -33.11
N PRO A 319 0.85 -0.69 -34.13
CA PRO A 319 1.98 -1.51 -34.58
C PRO A 319 3.02 -1.83 -33.50
N THR A 320 3.10 -0.99 -32.46
CA THR A 320 4.06 -1.14 -31.37
C THR A 320 3.50 -1.91 -30.17
N TRP A 321 2.30 -2.49 -30.26
CA TRP A 321 1.63 -3.14 -29.12
C TRP A 321 2.46 -4.23 -28.41
N LYS A 322 3.39 -4.89 -29.14
CA LYS A 322 4.30 -5.93 -28.61
C LYS A 322 5.56 -5.39 -27.94
N THR A 323 5.95 -4.14 -28.19
CA THR A 323 7.28 -3.61 -27.85
C THR A 323 7.27 -2.20 -27.23
N GLY A 324 6.22 -1.42 -27.44
CA GLY A 324 6.19 0.01 -27.19
C GLY A 324 6.93 0.83 -28.27
N PRO A 325 6.92 2.17 -28.16
CA PRO A 325 6.23 2.97 -27.14
C PRO A 325 4.70 2.90 -27.28
N HIS A 326 3.99 3.12 -26.18
CA HIS A 326 2.53 3.15 -26.12
C HIS A 326 2.03 4.59 -26.11
N SER A 327 0.83 4.81 -26.66
CA SER A 327 0.16 6.11 -26.54
C SER A 327 -0.24 6.37 -25.09
N GLN A 328 -0.42 7.65 -24.76
CA GLN A 328 -0.89 8.04 -23.44
C GLN A 328 -2.29 7.47 -23.14
N ASP A 329 -3.17 7.41 -24.15
CA ASP A 329 -4.50 6.79 -24.04
C ASP A 329 -4.42 5.30 -23.73
N CYS A 330 -3.46 4.59 -24.33
CA CYS A 330 -3.21 3.20 -23.98
C CYS A 330 -2.80 3.06 -22.52
N LEU A 331 -1.80 3.80 -22.07
CA LEU A 331 -1.30 3.72 -20.69
C LEU A 331 -2.38 4.11 -19.66
N ASN A 332 -3.16 5.16 -19.93
CA ASN A 332 -4.31 5.55 -19.09
C ASN A 332 -5.40 4.48 -19.04
N SER A 333 -5.72 3.85 -20.17
CA SER A 333 -6.66 2.72 -20.21
C SER A 333 -6.15 1.53 -19.41
N LEU A 334 -4.86 1.20 -19.51
CA LEU A 334 -4.25 0.13 -18.71
C LEU A 334 -4.28 0.45 -17.22
N TRP A 335 -3.97 1.69 -16.85
CA TRP A 335 -4.02 2.17 -15.47
C TRP A 335 -5.42 2.06 -14.86
N GLY A 336 -6.46 2.48 -15.56
CA GLY A 336 -7.84 2.33 -15.07
C GLY A 336 -8.24 0.86 -14.92
N ARG A 337 -7.79 -0.02 -15.82
CA ARG A 337 -8.05 -1.47 -15.77
C ARG A 337 -7.20 -2.20 -14.73
N SER A 338 -6.12 -1.59 -14.27
CA SER A 338 -5.23 -2.18 -13.27
C SER A 338 -5.84 -2.21 -11.87
N GLY A 339 -6.99 -1.53 -11.68
CA GLY A 339 -7.63 -1.33 -10.39
C GLY A 339 -7.25 -0.02 -9.71
N CYS A 340 -6.49 0.85 -10.40
CA CYS A 340 -6.14 2.20 -9.95
C CYS A 340 -7.10 3.26 -10.50
N ASN A 341 -7.08 4.45 -9.91
CA ASN A 341 -7.93 5.57 -10.31
C ASN A 341 -7.17 6.89 -10.50
N GLY A 342 -7.87 7.86 -11.08
CA GLY A 342 -7.28 9.15 -11.46
C GLY A 342 -6.43 9.07 -12.74
N ASN A 343 -5.88 10.21 -13.15
CA ASN A 343 -5.02 10.30 -14.33
C ASN A 343 -3.62 9.74 -14.00
N LEU A 344 -3.11 8.82 -14.81
CA LEU A 344 -1.79 8.20 -14.62
C LEU A 344 -0.68 9.25 -14.47
N GLU A 345 -0.70 10.32 -15.26
CA GLU A 345 0.36 11.34 -15.29
C GLU A 345 0.42 12.16 -14.00
N GLU A 346 -0.73 12.35 -13.35
CA GLU A 346 -0.82 13.03 -12.05
C GLU A 346 -0.41 12.10 -10.90
N ARG A 347 -0.58 10.79 -11.10
CA ARG A 347 -0.30 9.75 -10.10
C ARG A 347 1.16 9.30 -10.11
N VAL A 348 1.73 9.16 -11.30
CA VAL A 348 3.04 8.59 -11.55
C VAL A 348 3.76 9.52 -12.51
N ASN A 349 4.76 10.24 -12.00
CA ASN A 349 5.67 11.08 -12.78
C ASN A 349 7.07 10.46 -12.90
N ASP A 350 7.19 9.18 -12.56
CA ASP A 350 8.43 8.44 -12.51
C ASP A 350 8.90 8.09 -13.93
N GLN A 351 10.09 8.58 -14.28
CA GLN A 351 10.64 8.39 -15.61
C GLN A 351 11.04 6.92 -15.87
N GLU A 352 11.37 6.14 -14.83
CA GLU A 352 11.74 4.74 -14.96
C GLU A 352 10.52 3.86 -15.23
N ASP A 353 9.41 4.08 -14.52
CA ASP A 353 8.14 3.38 -14.76
C ASP A 353 7.69 3.57 -16.21
N TYR A 354 7.68 4.81 -16.71
CA TYR A 354 7.32 5.11 -18.09
C TYR A 354 8.30 4.54 -19.12
N LYS A 355 9.62 4.56 -18.86
CA LYS A 355 10.62 3.92 -19.73
C LYS A 355 10.40 2.41 -19.82
N TRP A 356 10.04 1.78 -18.70
CA TRP A 356 9.78 0.34 -18.67
C TRP A 356 8.49 0.00 -19.42
N TRP A 357 7.38 0.70 -19.15
CA TRP A 357 6.12 0.45 -19.86
C TRP A 357 6.27 0.66 -21.38
N ASN A 358 7.00 1.69 -21.80
CA ASN A 358 7.23 2.01 -23.22
C ASN A 358 8.30 1.15 -23.92
N SER A 359 8.91 0.19 -23.24
CA SER A 359 9.84 -0.79 -23.82
C SER A 359 9.34 -2.23 -23.79
N HIS A 360 8.13 -2.45 -23.29
CA HIS A 360 7.51 -3.77 -23.16
C HIS A 360 6.15 -3.82 -23.87
N SER A 361 5.60 -5.03 -24.04
CA SER A 361 4.24 -5.18 -24.57
C SER A 361 3.21 -4.52 -23.64
N TYR A 362 2.08 -4.09 -24.20
CA TYR A 362 1.03 -3.45 -23.40
C TYR A 362 0.44 -4.42 -22.35
N ILE A 363 0.54 -5.73 -22.58
CA ILE A 363 0.13 -6.78 -21.64
C ILE A 363 1.03 -6.74 -20.41
N LEU A 364 2.36 -6.78 -20.60
CA LEU A 364 3.34 -6.68 -19.52
C LEU A 364 3.27 -5.33 -18.80
N ALA A 365 3.05 -4.24 -19.53
CA ALA A 365 2.81 -2.93 -18.95
C ALA A 365 1.57 -2.93 -18.05
N GLY A 366 0.45 -3.49 -18.53
CA GLY A 366 -0.77 -3.62 -17.74
C GLY A 366 -0.62 -4.52 -16.51
N ASP A 367 0.10 -5.63 -16.62
CA ASP A 367 0.37 -6.53 -15.49
C ASP A 367 1.27 -5.87 -14.44
N ASN A 368 2.27 -5.10 -14.88
CA ASN A 368 3.09 -4.28 -13.99
C ASN A 368 2.25 -3.20 -13.29
N MET A 369 1.41 -2.46 -14.02
CA MET A 369 0.48 -1.50 -13.42
C MET A 369 -0.48 -2.16 -12.42
N LYS A 370 -0.90 -3.40 -12.67
CA LYS A 370 -1.76 -4.15 -11.74
C LYS A 370 -1.09 -4.40 -10.39
N GLN A 371 0.24 -4.53 -10.36
CA GLN A 371 0.99 -4.67 -9.10
C GLN A 371 0.78 -3.46 -8.18
N TYR A 372 0.54 -2.27 -8.72
CA TYR A 372 0.30 -1.07 -7.90
C TYR A 372 -0.94 -1.24 -7.04
N SER A 373 -2.04 -1.72 -7.61
CA SER A 373 -3.26 -2.00 -6.85
C SER A 373 -3.07 -3.20 -5.90
N THR A 374 -2.30 -4.21 -6.30
CA THR A 374 -1.98 -5.36 -5.44
C THR A 374 -1.24 -4.91 -4.19
N TYR A 375 -0.10 -4.22 -4.32
CA TYR A 375 0.66 -3.71 -3.18
C TYR A 375 -0.15 -2.72 -2.35
N ALA A 376 -0.91 -1.83 -3.01
CA ALA A 376 -1.79 -0.90 -2.30
C ALA A 376 -2.83 -1.60 -1.42
N ASN A 377 -3.39 -2.74 -1.83
CA ASN A 377 -4.49 -3.39 -1.13
C ASN A 377 -4.07 -4.57 -0.23
N THR A 378 -3.03 -5.31 -0.61
CA THR A 378 -2.63 -6.56 0.09
C THR A 378 -1.19 -6.53 0.60
N GLY A 379 -0.40 -5.50 0.29
CA GLY A 379 0.97 -5.39 0.80
C GLY A 379 1.03 -5.37 2.33
N GLU A 380 2.00 -6.09 2.90
CA GLU A 380 2.22 -6.20 4.35
C GLU A 380 3.26 -5.19 4.88
N ASN A 381 4.08 -4.62 3.98
CA ASN A 381 4.97 -3.52 4.32
C ASN A 381 4.23 -2.19 4.19
N TYR A 382 4.19 -1.41 5.27
CA TYR A 382 3.49 -0.13 5.30
C TYR A 382 4.09 0.93 4.37
N GLU A 383 5.41 1.10 4.34
CA GLU A 383 6.04 2.14 3.53
C GLU A 383 5.81 1.88 2.04
N GLU A 384 5.93 0.62 1.63
CA GLU A 384 5.63 0.19 0.28
C GLU A 384 4.13 0.36 -0.05
N SER A 385 3.25 -0.12 0.83
CA SER A 385 1.80 -0.01 0.62
C SER A 385 1.33 1.45 0.60
N ASP A 386 1.89 2.34 1.43
CA ASP A 386 1.56 3.77 1.45
C ASP A 386 2.00 4.43 0.14
N LYS A 387 3.22 4.13 -0.34
CA LYS A 387 3.72 4.59 -1.64
C LYS A 387 2.79 4.17 -2.78
N TYR A 388 2.43 2.88 -2.86
CA TYR A 388 1.56 2.38 -3.92
C TYR A 388 0.11 2.84 -3.77
N THR A 389 -0.41 3.01 -2.55
CA THR A 389 -1.76 3.58 -2.32
C THR A 389 -1.80 5.04 -2.75
N GLN A 390 -0.74 5.81 -2.48
CA GLN A 390 -0.64 7.19 -2.95
C GLN A 390 -0.58 7.27 -4.47
N LYS A 391 0.25 6.43 -5.12
CA LYS A 391 0.30 6.36 -6.59
C LYS A 391 -1.05 5.88 -7.16
N CYS A 392 -1.62 4.78 -6.68
CA CYS A 392 -2.79 4.12 -7.26
C CYS A 392 -4.13 4.84 -6.98
N TYR A 393 -4.28 5.42 -5.78
CA TYR A 393 -5.55 5.98 -5.29
C TYR A 393 -5.49 7.45 -4.87
N GLY A 394 -4.29 8.07 -4.85
CA GLY A 394 -4.13 9.46 -4.47
C GLY A 394 -4.35 9.76 -2.98
N LYS A 395 -4.30 8.73 -2.13
CA LYS A 395 -4.52 8.86 -0.69
C LYS A 395 -3.49 8.06 0.09
N GLN A 396 -3.29 8.45 1.34
CA GLN A 396 -2.48 7.68 2.29
C GLN A 396 -3.24 6.46 2.80
N VAL A 397 -2.50 5.39 3.08
CA VAL A 397 -3.05 4.17 3.70
C VAL A 397 -3.17 4.37 5.22
N ASP A 398 -4.17 3.77 5.87
CA ASP A 398 -4.24 3.86 7.33
C ASP A 398 -3.10 3.03 7.93
N PRO A 399 -2.12 3.62 8.65
CA PRO A 399 -1.00 2.87 9.19
C PRO A 399 -1.42 1.78 10.18
N CYS A 400 -2.66 1.82 10.68
CA CYS A 400 -3.22 0.83 11.59
C CYS A 400 -4.06 -0.27 10.92
N GLU A 401 -3.94 -0.46 9.61
CA GLU A 401 -4.48 -1.68 8.99
C GLU A 401 -3.79 -2.94 9.55
N THR A 402 -4.58 -4.00 9.76
CA THR A 402 -4.11 -5.22 10.44
C THR A 402 -3.11 -6.03 9.64
N ARG A 403 -2.97 -5.77 8.34
CA ARG A 403 -2.02 -6.44 7.46
C ARG A 403 -0.57 -6.00 7.66
N PHE A 404 -0.33 -4.88 8.36
CA PHE A 404 1.04 -4.37 8.53
C PHE A 404 1.75 -5.02 9.72
N ASN A 405 2.85 -5.72 9.42
CA ASN A 405 3.75 -6.30 10.40
C ASN A 405 5.22 -6.22 9.90
N PRO A 406 6.14 -5.53 10.60
CA PRO A 406 5.99 -4.86 11.89
C PRO A 406 4.97 -3.70 11.86
N ARG A 407 4.34 -3.44 13.02
CA ARG A 407 3.44 -2.30 13.19
C ARG A 407 4.21 -1.00 12.87
N PRO A 408 3.67 -0.13 12.00
CA PRO A 408 4.28 1.17 11.72
C PRO A 408 4.31 2.06 12.96
N ALA A 409 5.41 2.79 13.17
CA ALA A 409 5.52 3.76 14.26
C ALA A 409 4.36 4.78 14.23
N LYS A 410 3.96 5.22 13.03
CA LYS A 410 2.80 6.10 12.82
C LYS A 410 1.49 5.51 13.39
N CYS A 411 1.30 4.19 13.33
CA CYS A 411 0.13 3.55 13.94
C CYS A 411 0.20 3.60 15.46
N ALA A 412 1.31 3.18 16.05
CA ALA A 412 1.50 3.26 17.49
C ALA A 412 1.28 4.70 17.98
N THR A 413 1.84 5.70 17.30
CA THR A 413 1.67 7.13 17.59
C THR A 413 0.21 7.55 17.55
N LYS A 414 -0.53 7.14 16.51
CA LYS A 414 -1.97 7.38 16.36
C LYS A 414 -2.74 6.79 17.55
N LEU A 415 -2.44 5.56 17.96
CA LEU A 415 -3.10 4.89 19.08
C LEU A 415 -2.82 5.59 20.43
N PHE A 416 -1.57 6.02 20.67
CA PHE A 416 -1.21 6.76 21.88
C PHE A 416 -1.92 8.12 21.97
N LYS A 417 -1.94 8.87 20.86
CA LYS A 417 -2.63 10.16 20.78
C LYS A 417 -4.13 10.01 21.02
N GLN A 418 -4.76 8.98 20.44
CA GLN A 418 -6.18 8.69 20.64
C GLN A 418 -6.56 8.42 22.11
N GLN A 419 -5.65 7.85 22.92
CA GLN A 419 -5.89 7.63 24.35
C GLN A 419 -5.48 8.81 25.25
N GLY A 420 -5.01 9.92 24.67
CA GLY A 420 -4.68 11.14 25.41
C GLY A 420 -3.32 11.13 26.12
N CYS A 421 -2.37 10.34 25.60
CA CYS A 421 -0.95 10.43 25.99
C CYS A 421 -0.23 11.53 25.18
N ASN A 422 0.77 12.16 25.79
CA ASN A 422 1.56 13.25 25.23
C ASN A 422 2.76 12.68 24.43
N SER A 423 3.16 13.36 23.37
CA SER A 423 4.35 13.04 22.58
C SER A 423 5.64 13.06 23.39
N ASN A 424 5.69 13.72 24.56
CA ASN A 424 6.83 13.72 25.48
C ASN A 424 6.90 12.47 26.37
N GLY A 425 5.86 11.61 26.36
CA GLY A 425 5.82 10.39 27.16
C GLY A 425 6.98 9.46 26.82
N LYS A 426 7.56 8.79 27.84
CA LYS A 426 8.67 7.84 27.64
C LYS A 426 8.26 6.64 26.78
N PHE A 427 6.99 6.23 26.82
CA PHE A 427 6.48 5.11 26.00
C PHE A 427 5.96 5.59 24.64
N TYR A 428 6.00 6.89 24.37
CA TYR A 428 5.62 7.41 23.06
C TYR A 428 6.61 6.90 22.01
N PRO A 429 6.16 6.38 20.85
CA PRO A 429 7.03 5.67 19.90
C PRO A 429 8.34 6.39 19.56
N GLU A 430 8.30 7.71 19.35
CA GLU A 430 9.47 8.53 19.01
C GLU A 430 10.52 8.64 20.13
N ASN A 431 10.13 8.53 21.41
CA ASN A 431 11.05 8.66 22.56
C ASN A 431 11.48 7.30 23.13
N SER A 432 10.84 6.23 22.68
CA SER A 432 10.80 4.96 23.41
C SER A 432 12.05 4.09 23.23
N GLN A 433 12.94 4.43 22.29
CA GLN A 433 14.03 3.59 21.83
C GLN A 433 14.99 3.13 22.95
N ASN A 434 15.39 4.03 23.85
CA ASN A 434 16.30 3.72 24.97
C ASN A 434 15.60 3.09 26.19
N TRP A 435 14.29 3.28 26.33
CA TRP A 435 13.55 2.85 27.52
C TRP A 435 12.90 1.47 27.35
N LEU A 436 12.53 1.13 26.12
CA LEU A 436 11.92 -0.15 25.76
C LEU A 436 12.91 -1.34 25.79
N GLU A 437 14.22 -1.12 25.78
CA GLU A 437 15.21 -2.20 25.92
C GLU A 437 15.08 -2.95 27.24
N SER A 438 14.66 -2.24 28.29
CA SER A 438 14.42 -2.82 29.62
C SER A 438 12.95 -3.16 29.87
N ASN A 439 12.08 -2.97 28.88
CA ASN A 439 10.67 -3.33 28.91
C ASN A 439 10.25 -4.07 27.63
N SER A 440 10.72 -5.32 27.51
CA SER A 440 10.60 -6.14 26.30
C SER A 440 9.17 -6.46 25.88
N ASP A 441 8.24 -6.55 26.84
CA ASP A 441 6.80 -6.77 26.60
C ASP A 441 6.18 -5.57 25.86
N TRP A 442 6.41 -4.35 26.35
CA TRP A 442 5.97 -3.13 25.68
C TRP A 442 6.65 -2.93 24.32
N LYS A 443 7.95 -3.25 24.21
CA LYS A 443 8.67 -3.16 22.94
C LYS A 443 8.01 -4.00 21.86
N LYS A 444 7.85 -5.30 22.13
CA LYS A 444 7.17 -6.23 21.22
C LYS A 444 5.74 -5.80 20.95
N GLY A 445 5.02 -5.44 22.00
CA GLY A 445 3.63 -4.99 21.91
C GLY A 445 3.41 -3.73 21.09
N MET A 446 4.42 -2.87 20.95
CA MET A 446 4.36 -1.66 20.13
C MET A 446 4.75 -1.92 18.67
N THR A 447 5.72 -2.80 18.41
CA THR A 447 6.28 -3.03 17.08
C THR A 447 5.74 -4.24 16.35
N ASP A 448 5.18 -5.23 17.04
CA ASP A 448 4.68 -6.48 16.46
C ASP A 448 3.16 -6.55 16.61
N SER A 449 2.46 -6.39 15.48
CA SER A 449 0.99 -6.40 15.44
C SER A 449 0.40 -7.79 15.65
N SER A 450 1.20 -8.85 15.48
CA SER A 450 0.81 -10.23 15.79
C SER A 450 0.90 -10.53 17.29
N TYR A 451 1.80 -9.85 18.01
CA TYR A 451 1.92 -9.99 19.46
C TYR A 451 0.79 -9.28 20.20
N TRP A 452 0.64 -7.97 19.99
CA TRP A 452 -0.53 -7.21 20.44
C TRP A 452 -1.26 -6.68 19.23
N SER A 453 -2.56 -6.96 19.14
CA SER A 453 -3.43 -6.26 18.20
C SER A 453 -3.49 -4.75 18.49
N ASN A 454 -3.96 -3.96 17.52
CA ASN A 454 -4.14 -2.52 17.71
C ASN A 454 -5.10 -2.19 18.87
N SER A 455 -6.12 -3.03 19.10
CA SER A 455 -7.04 -2.89 20.23
C SER A 455 -6.36 -3.19 21.57
N THR A 456 -5.48 -4.19 21.62
CA THR A 456 -4.70 -4.52 22.83
C THR A 456 -3.74 -3.40 23.19
N LEU A 457 -2.98 -2.87 22.22
CA LEU A 457 -2.11 -1.73 22.46
C LEU A 457 -2.90 -0.51 22.94
N ALA A 458 -4.00 -0.16 22.26
CA ALA A 458 -4.87 0.94 22.68
C ALA A 458 -5.41 0.75 24.10
N SER A 459 -5.81 -0.46 24.47
CA SER A 459 -6.35 -0.77 25.81
C SER A 459 -5.29 -0.63 26.89
N LYS A 460 -4.05 -1.07 26.63
CA LYS A 460 -2.93 -0.90 27.56
C LYS A 460 -2.56 0.58 27.73
N VAL A 461 -2.56 1.37 26.66
CA VAL A 461 -2.33 2.82 26.77
C VAL A 461 -3.46 3.50 27.54
N ARG A 462 -4.72 3.14 27.26
CA ARG A 462 -5.88 3.63 28.01
C ARG A 462 -5.80 3.28 29.49
N PHE A 463 -5.34 2.07 29.83
CA PHE A 463 -5.14 1.67 31.21
C PHE A 463 -4.17 2.62 31.93
N MET A 464 -3.03 2.96 31.32
CA MET A 464 -2.11 3.94 31.88
C MET A 464 -2.79 5.29 32.11
N LYS A 465 -3.54 5.79 31.12
CA LYS A 465 -4.27 7.06 31.25
C LYS A 465 -5.32 7.04 32.36
N ASN A 466 -6.06 5.94 32.48
CA ASN A 466 -7.07 5.77 33.53
C ASN A 466 -6.42 5.70 34.92
N LYS A 467 -5.25 5.05 35.04
CA LYS A 467 -4.47 5.05 36.29
C LYS A 467 -4.03 6.45 36.68
N ILE A 468 -3.54 7.25 35.74
CA ILE A 468 -3.22 8.67 36.00
C ILE A 468 -4.46 9.40 36.53
N ASN A 469 -5.57 9.35 35.80
CA ASN A 469 -6.79 10.07 36.19
C ASN A 469 -7.33 9.62 37.57
N SER A 470 -7.26 8.33 37.87
CA SER A 470 -7.72 7.77 39.15
C SER A 470 -6.78 8.16 40.29
N MET A 471 -5.47 7.96 40.12
CA MET A 471 -4.48 8.22 41.17
C MET A 471 -4.31 9.72 41.42
N SER A 472 -4.52 10.58 40.41
CA SER A 472 -4.52 12.04 40.58
C SER A 472 -5.63 12.54 41.50
N GLN A 473 -6.74 11.80 41.67
CA GLN A 473 -7.81 12.18 42.59
C GLN A 473 -7.45 11.88 44.05
N THR A 474 -6.67 10.82 44.29
CA THR A 474 -6.23 10.41 45.63
C THR A 474 -4.71 10.13 45.65
N PRO A 475 -3.86 11.15 45.43
CA PRO A 475 -2.43 10.95 45.19
C PRO A 475 -1.71 10.30 46.37
N LYS A 476 -2.15 10.53 47.61
CA LYS A 476 -1.55 9.92 48.83
C LYS A 476 -1.55 8.39 48.81
N ASN A 477 -2.50 7.75 48.13
CA ASN A 477 -2.62 6.30 48.13
C ASN A 477 -1.52 5.62 47.32
N ASP A 478 -1.12 6.20 46.19
CA ASP A 478 -0.18 5.56 45.25
C ASP A 478 0.58 6.56 44.36
N PHE A 479 1.26 7.51 45.01
CA PHE A 479 1.98 8.58 44.31
C PHE A 479 3.18 8.07 43.51
N ASN A 480 3.84 7.02 43.97
CA ASN A 480 4.95 6.39 43.24
C ASN A 480 4.48 5.92 41.86
N SER A 481 3.37 5.17 41.80
CA SER A 481 2.80 4.72 40.53
C SER A 481 2.27 5.87 39.70
N LEU A 482 1.70 6.91 40.33
CA LEU A 482 1.26 8.11 39.62
C LEU A 482 2.43 8.80 38.90
N ILE A 483 3.61 8.91 39.52
CA ILE A 483 4.82 9.45 38.86
C ILE A 483 5.19 8.57 37.67
N GLU A 484 5.24 7.25 37.84
CA GLU A 484 5.62 6.31 36.77
C GLU A 484 4.69 6.41 35.55
N TYR A 485 3.38 6.31 35.75
CA TYR A 485 2.43 6.39 34.65
C TYR A 485 2.45 7.77 33.98
N ASN A 486 2.63 8.86 34.73
CA ASN A 486 2.79 10.20 34.15
C ASN A 486 4.07 10.29 33.31
N GLU A 487 5.20 9.75 33.75
CA GLU A 487 6.41 9.74 32.92
C GLU A 487 6.21 8.90 31.65
N TYR A 488 5.54 7.74 31.74
CA TYR A 488 5.30 6.85 30.59
C TYR A 488 4.38 7.49 29.55
N CYS A 489 3.24 8.04 29.97
CA CYS A 489 2.19 8.52 29.06
C CYS A 489 2.25 10.04 28.83
N MET A 490 2.61 10.84 29.83
CA MET A 490 2.56 12.31 29.76
C MET A 490 3.95 12.96 29.59
N GLY A 491 5.02 12.26 29.94
CA GLY A 491 6.39 12.80 29.86
C GLY A 491 6.69 13.85 30.92
N THR A 492 5.88 13.91 31.97
CA THR A 492 6.00 14.89 33.05
C THR A 492 5.95 14.18 34.40
N LYS A 493 6.40 14.85 35.45
CA LYS A 493 6.22 14.38 36.83
C LYS A 493 5.13 15.22 37.51
N PRO A 494 4.19 14.61 38.23
CA PRO A 494 3.15 15.32 38.95
C PRO A 494 3.76 16.10 40.11
N THR A 495 3.25 17.30 40.39
CA THR A 495 3.64 18.07 41.58
C THR A 495 3.35 17.28 42.85
N ILE A 496 4.29 17.25 43.79
CA ILE A 496 4.10 16.62 45.10
C ILE A 496 3.03 17.41 45.87
N PRO A 497 1.87 16.82 46.23
CA PRO A 497 0.75 17.60 46.75
C PRO A 497 0.86 17.93 48.25
N TRP A 498 1.94 17.55 48.92
CA TRP A 498 2.17 17.81 50.34
C TRP A 498 3.57 18.37 50.59
N ASN A 499 3.70 19.13 51.67
CA ASN A 499 4.94 19.80 52.04
C ASN A 499 6.00 18.79 52.47
N LYS A 500 7.17 18.85 51.83
CA LYS A 500 8.36 18.11 52.25
C LYS A 500 8.91 18.71 53.55
N PRO A 501 9.03 17.93 54.64
CA PRO A 501 9.67 18.42 55.85
C PRO A 501 11.07 18.96 55.57
N CYS A 502 11.57 19.88 56.39
CA CYS A 502 13.00 20.18 56.32
C CYS A 502 13.80 18.97 56.84
N TRP A 503 15.09 18.87 56.48
CA TRP A 503 15.94 17.75 56.94
C TRP A 503 15.93 17.59 58.46
N THR A 504 15.99 18.69 59.20
CA THR A 504 15.96 18.71 60.66
C THR A 504 14.68 18.09 61.22
N ASP A 505 13.51 18.47 60.68
CA ASP A 505 12.22 17.91 61.10
C ASP A 505 12.12 16.44 60.70
N PHE A 506 12.58 16.08 59.49
CA PHE A 506 12.59 14.70 59.04
C PHE A 506 13.45 13.79 59.94
N VAL A 507 14.65 14.24 60.32
CA VAL A 507 15.52 13.54 61.27
C VAL A 507 14.82 13.36 62.61
N GLN A 508 14.17 14.40 63.13
CA GLN A 508 13.40 14.30 64.38
C GLN A 508 12.24 13.32 64.26
N MET A 509 11.51 13.36 63.14
CA MET A 509 10.44 12.41 62.86
C MET A 509 10.97 10.98 62.89
N MET A 510 12.08 10.70 62.23
CA MET A 510 12.60 9.33 62.13
C MET A 510 13.21 8.82 63.45
N THR A 511 13.91 9.66 64.21
CA THR A 511 14.66 9.25 65.42
C THR A 511 13.83 9.17 66.70
N VAL A 512 12.53 9.50 66.68
CA VAL A 512 11.67 9.14 67.83
C VAL A 512 11.55 7.61 67.99
N THR A 513 11.81 6.87 66.92
CA THR A 513 11.85 5.41 66.88
C THR A 513 13.25 4.90 67.22
N GLU A 514 13.36 4.05 68.23
CA GLU A 514 14.62 3.67 68.90
C GLU A 514 15.68 3.00 68.00
N TYR A 515 15.25 2.35 66.92
CA TYR A 515 16.13 1.63 66.01
C TYR A 515 16.65 2.46 64.83
N ILE A 516 16.25 3.73 64.71
CA ILE A 516 16.77 4.67 63.71
C ILE A 516 17.67 5.67 64.44
N LYS A 517 18.94 5.73 64.03
CA LYS A 517 19.94 6.58 64.68
C LYS A 517 20.45 7.67 63.74
N LEU A 518 20.77 8.83 64.29
CA LEU A 518 21.52 9.87 63.59
C LEU A 518 23.00 9.66 63.90
N GLU A 519 23.79 9.35 62.87
CA GLU A 519 25.23 9.07 62.96
C GLU A 519 25.94 9.93 61.91
N ASN A 520 26.91 10.75 62.33
CA ASN A 520 27.68 11.62 61.44
C ASN A 520 26.81 12.48 60.49
N GLY A 521 25.66 12.95 60.96
CA GLY A 521 24.73 13.76 60.17
C GLY A 521 23.87 12.98 59.15
N ALA A 522 23.93 11.65 59.14
CA ALA A 522 23.11 10.77 58.31
C ALA A 522 22.22 9.85 59.16
N LEU A 523 21.08 9.44 58.61
CA LEU A 523 20.18 8.51 59.27
C LEU A 523 20.56 7.06 58.96
N ASN A 524 20.73 6.25 59.98
CA ASN A 524 21.05 4.83 59.89
C ASN A 524 19.80 3.98 60.19
N PHE A 525 19.36 3.21 59.19
CA PHE A 525 18.19 2.32 59.27
C PHE A 525 18.56 0.83 59.46
N SER A 526 19.83 0.51 59.74
CA SER A 526 20.32 -0.88 59.89
C SER A 526 19.63 -1.63 61.04
N GLY A 527 19.42 -0.96 62.18
CA GLY A 527 18.86 -1.52 63.42
C GLY A 527 17.40 -1.95 63.32
N ASN A 528 16.70 -1.61 62.24
CA ASN A 528 15.34 -2.09 61.99
C ASN A 528 15.38 -3.52 61.40
N SER A 529 14.95 -4.52 62.17
CA SER A 529 14.88 -5.92 61.74
C SER A 529 13.61 -6.27 60.93
N GLY A 530 12.67 -5.34 60.70
CA GLY A 530 11.46 -5.57 59.89
C GLY A 530 11.44 -4.74 58.61
N GLY A 531 11.30 -5.41 57.44
CA GLY A 531 11.52 -4.90 56.08
C GLY A 531 10.75 -3.66 55.56
N GLY A 532 10.01 -2.91 56.38
CA GLY A 532 9.23 -1.74 55.96
C GLY A 532 10.09 -0.65 55.31
N PHE A 533 10.95 0.02 56.08
CA PHE A 533 11.79 1.12 55.54
C PHE A 533 12.76 0.67 54.46
N LYS A 534 13.40 -0.49 54.65
CA LYS A 534 14.42 -1.02 53.73
C LYS A 534 13.88 -1.21 52.30
N SER A 535 12.57 -1.43 52.14
CA SER A 535 11.90 -1.59 50.84
C SER A 535 11.62 -0.28 50.08
N ILE A 536 11.70 0.89 50.75
CA ILE A 536 11.28 2.17 50.15
C ILE A 536 12.24 2.58 49.01
N LEU A 537 13.53 2.37 49.24
CA LEU A 537 14.61 2.64 48.28
C LEU A 537 15.29 1.34 47.85
N PRO A 538 15.73 1.23 46.60
CA PRO A 538 16.53 0.10 46.15
C PRO A 538 17.94 0.14 46.77
N ILE A 539 18.61 -1.02 46.81
CA ILE A 539 20.02 -1.14 47.25
C ILE A 539 20.97 -0.69 46.12
N THR A 540 20.58 -0.91 44.86
CA THR A 540 21.33 -0.49 43.68
C THR A 540 20.61 0.65 42.97
N ASN A 541 21.37 1.56 42.38
CA ASN A 541 20.79 2.67 41.64
C ASN A 541 20.21 2.16 40.30
N ASN A 542 18.92 2.42 40.06
CA ASN A 542 18.29 2.16 38.77
C ASN A 542 18.17 3.48 37.98
N ASN A 543 19.02 3.62 36.96
CA ASN A 543 19.10 4.82 36.13
C ASN A 543 17.93 5.01 35.16
N GLN A 544 16.98 4.07 35.07
CA GLN A 544 15.89 4.10 34.09
C GLN A 544 14.57 4.58 34.69
N THR A 545 14.41 4.55 36.02
CA THR A 545 13.18 4.98 36.69
C THR A 545 13.27 6.42 37.19
N TRP A 546 12.15 7.00 37.65
CA TRP A 546 12.13 8.29 38.32
C TRP A 546 12.93 8.33 39.63
N LYS A 547 13.27 7.14 40.19
CA LYS A 547 14.14 6.98 41.36
C LYS A 547 15.64 7.01 41.04
N LYS A 548 16.02 7.43 39.83
CA LYS A 548 17.43 7.60 39.44
C LYS A 548 18.19 8.41 40.49
N GLY A 549 19.30 7.86 40.99
CA GLY A 549 20.13 8.46 42.03
C GLY A 549 19.69 8.16 43.47
N MET A 550 18.50 7.60 43.66
CA MET A 550 17.90 7.34 44.98
C MET A 550 18.06 5.86 45.34
N ALA A 551 19.22 5.50 45.89
CA ALA A 551 19.50 4.15 46.39
C ALA A 551 20.18 4.21 47.75
N TRP A 552 19.94 3.21 48.60
CA TRP A 552 20.57 3.11 49.91
C TRP A 552 22.09 3.14 49.78
N LYS A 553 22.76 3.93 50.63
CA LYS A 553 24.20 3.78 50.86
C LYS A 553 24.44 2.47 51.66
N PRO A 554 25.64 1.88 51.58
CA PRO A 554 25.97 0.67 52.33
C PRO A 554 25.56 0.80 53.80
N GLY A 555 24.89 -0.23 54.34
CA GLY A 555 24.35 -0.19 55.70
C GLY A 555 22.97 0.48 55.87
N TYR A 556 22.22 0.69 54.78
CA TYR A 556 20.91 1.37 54.81
C TYR A 556 21.00 2.79 55.38
N ILE A 557 22.01 3.52 54.91
CA ILE A 557 22.26 4.91 55.31
C ILE A 557 21.53 5.85 54.35
N LEU A 558 20.82 6.82 54.92
CA LEU A 558 20.18 7.93 54.21
C LEU A 558 20.88 9.24 54.56
N THR A 559 21.48 9.88 53.56
CA THR A 559 22.17 11.16 53.72
C THR A 559 21.22 12.34 53.47
N LYS A 560 21.59 13.52 53.98
CA LYS A 560 20.90 14.79 53.71
C LYS A 560 20.81 15.07 52.21
N GLU A 561 21.89 14.87 51.47
CA GLU A 561 21.96 15.08 50.01
C GLU A 561 20.93 14.22 49.26
N MET A 562 20.81 12.94 49.60
CA MET A 562 19.80 12.06 49.00
C MET A 562 18.38 12.54 49.33
N TYR A 563 18.15 12.95 50.58
CA TYR A 563 16.87 13.47 51.03
C TYR A 563 16.48 14.74 50.27
N GLU A 564 17.43 15.63 49.99
CA GLU A 564 17.18 16.93 49.35
C GLU A 564 16.80 16.82 47.87
N MET A 565 17.02 15.67 47.22
CA MET A 565 16.55 15.42 45.85
C MET A 565 15.05 15.73 45.70
N GLU A 566 14.67 16.44 44.64
CA GLU A 566 13.32 16.99 44.42
C GLU A 566 12.20 15.98 44.69
N TYR A 567 12.29 14.79 44.05
CA TYR A 567 11.31 13.70 44.16
C TYR A 567 11.68 12.61 45.17
N PHE A 568 12.57 12.87 46.13
CA PHE A 568 12.87 11.88 47.16
C PHE A 568 11.57 11.40 47.85
N PRO A 569 11.32 10.07 47.98
CA PRO A 569 10.02 9.54 48.41
C PRO A 569 9.77 9.64 49.92
N PHE A 570 9.94 10.83 50.51
CA PHE A 570 9.82 11.06 51.95
C PHE A 570 8.43 10.68 52.50
N TRP A 571 7.38 10.76 51.68
CA TRP A 571 6.03 10.35 52.08
C TRP A 571 5.96 8.90 52.50
N ASN A 572 6.68 8.01 51.82
CA ASN A 572 6.74 6.59 52.20
C ASN A 572 7.48 6.43 53.53
N PHE A 573 8.55 7.20 53.78
CA PHE A 573 9.25 7.18 55.07
C PHE A 573 8.36 7.68 56.21
N VAL A 574 7.67 8.80 56.01
CA VAL A 574 6.74 9.36 57.02
C VAL A 574 5.60 8.38 57.29
N LYS A 575 4.99 7.82 56.25
CA LYS A 575 3.92 6.83 56.36
C LYS A 575 4.38 5.57 57.10
N THR A 576 5.50 4.97 56.68
CA THR A 576 6.05 3.77 57.34
C THR A 576 6.38 4.04 58.80
N ASN A 577 6.92 5.21 59.13
CA ASN A 577 7.18 5.56 60.52
C ASN A 577 5.88 5.77 61.32
N LYS A 578 4.85 6.35 60.69
CA LYS A 578 3.53 6.50 61.31
C LYS A 578 2.88 5.14 61.57
N GLU A 579 2.98 4.19 60.65
CA GLU A 579 2.49 2.82 60.80
C GLU A 579 3.16 2.10 61.99
N VAL A 580 4.47 2.31 62.19
CA VAL A 580 5.19 1.80 63.37
C VAL A 580 4.60 2.36 64.66
N TRP A 581 4.24 3.64 64.68
CA TRP A 581 3.66 4.27 65.87
C TRP A 581 2.18 3.93 66.05
N ASN A 582 1.41 3.65 65.00
CA ASN A 582 0.01 3.28 65.13
C ASN A 582 -0.22 2.08 66.06
N SER A 583 0.75 1.15 66.17
CA SER A 583 0.71 0.03 67.12
C SER A 583 1.24 0.36 68.53
N ARG A 584 1.83 1.54 68.73
CA ARG A 584 2.52 1.98 69.97
C ARG A 584 1.73 3.02 70.78
N TRP A 585 0.40 2.90 70.81
CA TRP A 585 -0.46 3.80 71.62
C TRP A 585 -0.09 3.80 73.10
N ALA A 586 0.22 2.65 73.69
CA ALA A 586 0.62 2.54 75.10
C ALA A 586 1.94 3.27 75.39
N ASP A 587 2.95 3.08 74.54
CA ASP A 587 4.25 3.76 74.66
C ASP A 587 4.09 5.26 74.50
N PHE A 588 3.26 5.69 73.55
CA PHE A 588 2.93 7.09 73.34
C PHE A 588 2.27 7.72 74.58
N LYS A 589 1.29 7.05 75.18
CA LYS A 589 0.67 7.49 76.45
C LYS A 589 1.72 7.61 77.54
N LYS A 590 2.54 6.57 77.74
CA LYS A 590 3.59 6.54 78.76
C LYS A 590 4.56 7.71 78.61
N ALA A 591 4.99 8.02 77.38
CA ALA A 591 5.87 9.16 77.12
C ALA A 591 5.22 10.50 77.47
N CYS A 592 3.96 10.72 77.08
CA CYS A 592 3.26 11.97 77.36
C CYS A 592 3.04 12.18 78.87
N LEU A 593 2.72 11.11 79.62
CA LEU A 593 2.49 11.16 81.06
C LEU A 593 3.73 11.51 81.89
N GLY A 594 4.94 11.34 81.32
CA GLY A 594 6.18 11.76 81.98
C GLY A 594 6.31 13.28 82.11
N VAL A 595 5.48 14.05 81.39
CA VAL A 595 5.54 15.52 81.39
C VAL A 595 4.46 16.11 82.29
N PRO A 596 4.81 17.04 83.20
CA PRO A 596 3.84 17.76 84.02
C PRO A 596 2.72 18.39 83.18
N GLY A 597 1.51 18.38 83.73
CA GLY A 597 0.34 18.88 83.00
C GLY A 597 -0.38 17.82 82.16
N THR A 598 0.06 16.57 82.16
CA THR A 598 -0.58 15.47 81.41
C THR A 598 -1.19 14.44 82.36
N LYS A 599 -2.43 14.03 82.08
CA LYS A 599 -3.16 13.01 82.84
C LYS A 599 -3.71 11.95 81.91
N LEU A 600 -3.87 10.73 82.43
CA LEU A 600 -4.68 9.71 81.77
C LEU A 600 -6.15 10.14 81.81
N GLY A 601 -6.89 9.83 80.75
CA GLY A 601 -8.33 9.72 80.88
C GLY A 601 -8.64 8.63 81.90
N GLY A 602 -9.26 8.99 83.02
CA GLY A 602 -9.61 8.02 84.05
C GLY A 602 -10.55 6.93 83.52
N ASP A 603 -10.51 5.76 84.15
CA ASP A 603 -11.57 4.75 83.95
C ASP A 603 -12.93 5.38 84.32
N PRO A 604 -14.01 5.01 83.62
CA PRO A 604 -15.32 5.52 83.99
C PRO A 604 -15.65 5.15 85.43
N VAL A 605 -16.23 6.10 86.15
CA VAL A 605 -16.72 5.85 87.51
C VAL A 605 -17.97 4.97 87.41
N ASN A 606 -18.15 3.99 88.28
CA ASN A 606 -19.40 3.22 88.29
C ASN A 606 -20.55 4.10 88.77
N ALA A 607 -21.70 4.03 88.07
CA ALA A 607 -22.91 4.66 88.58
C ALA A 607 -23.24 4.07 89.97
N THR A 608 -23.54 4.93 90.94
CA THR A 608 -23.88 4.54 92.31
C THR A 608 -25.14 5.28 92.73
N TRP A 609 -26.21 4.55 92.98
CA TRP A 609 -27.47 5.10 93.47
C TRP A 609 -27.56 4.93 94.99
N LYS A 610 -27.73 6.02 95.75
CA LYS A 610 -27.76 5.97 97.22
C LYS A 610 -29.16 5.89 97.85
N GLY A 611 -30.22 6.04 97.06
CA GLY A 611 -31.59 6.08 97.56
C GLY A 611 -32.26 7.40 97.19
N TRP A 612 -33.53 7.57 97.57
CA TRP A 612 -34.35 8.77 97.26
C TRP A 612 -34.45 9.76 98.44
N ASN A 613 -33.64 9.55 99.47
CA ASN A 613 -33.73 10.27 100.75
C ASN A 613 -32.34 10.68 101.25
N ASP A 614 -31.33 10.71 100.37
CA ASP A 614 -29.95 10.99 100.75
C ASP A 614 -29.57 12.40 100.30
N TRP A 615 -29.86 13.41 101.12
CA TRP A 615 -29.67 14.84 100.80
C TRP A 615 -28.20 15.30 100.86
N LEU A 616 -27.27 14.42 100.49
CA LEU A 616 -25.85 14.72 100.46
C LEU A 616 -25.60 15.81 99.43
N ARG A 617 -25.00 16.91 99.90
CA ARG A 617 -24.48 17.97 99.04
C ARG A 617 -23.02 17.70 98.76
N ASN A 618 -22.55 18.10 97.57
CA ASN A 618 -21.20 17.88 97.08
C ASN A 618 -20.94 16.41 96.66
N GLU A 619 -21.89 15.84 95.91
CA GLU A 619 -21.81 14.46 95.40
C GLU A 619 -20.76 14.31 94.30
N PRO A 620 -19.85 13.32 94.39
CA PRO A 620 -18.83 13.12 93.37
C PRO A 620 -19.43 12.51 92.10
N GLU A 621 -18.63 12.53 91.03
CA GLU A 621 -19.01 12.01 89.72
C GLU A 621 -19.50 10.55 89.79
N GLY A 622 -20.61 10.26 89.11
CA GLY A 622 -21.22 8.93 89.09
C GLY A 622 -22.17 8.63 90.25
N GLN A 623 -22.29 9.50 91.25
CA GLN A 623 -23.24 9.32 92.35
C GLN A 623 -24.59 9.98 92.03
N GLY A 624 -25.66 9.36 92.48
CA GLY A 624 -27.03 9.78 92.21
C GLY A 624 -27.79 10.33 93.42
N ASP A 625 -29.00 10.86 93.13
CA ASP A 625 -29.89 11.68 93.99
C ASP A 625 -29.55 13.18 93.99
N CYS A 626 -28.91 13.69 92.92
CA CYS A 626 -28.76 15.15 92.73
C CYS A 626 -30.05 15.77 92.17
N ASP A 627 -30.47 16.93 92.67
CA ASP A 627 -31.63 17.66 92.12
C ASP A 627 -31.18 18.80 91.19
N ARG A 628 -30.01 19.39 91.47
CA ARG A 628 -29.45 20.53 90.74
C ARG A 628 -27.92 20.49 90.74
N ASP A 629 -27.32 21.25 89.83
CA ASP A 629 -25.85 21.31 89.67
C ASP A 629 -25.08 21.57 90.98
N SER A 630 -25.64 22.39 91.89
CA SER A 630 -25.01 22.72 93.17
C SER A 630 -24.96 21.56 94.18
N ASP A 631 -25.69 20.48 93.92
CA ASP A 631 -25.66 19.27 94.76
C ASP A 631 -24.46 18.39 94.38
N CYS A 632 -23.89 18.60 93.20
CA CYS A 632 -22.71 17.90 92.72
C CYS A 632 -21.40 18.59 93.16
N ALA A 633 -20.32 17.81 93.26
CA ALA A 633 -19.03 18.30 93.69
C ALA A 633 -18.37 19.20 92.63
N GLY A 634 -17.88 20.37 93.06
CA GLY A 634 -17.11 21.28 92.21
C GLY A 634 -17.86 21.73 90.96
N ASN A 635 -17.34 21.39 89.77
CA ASN A 635 -17.86 21.82 88.47
C ASN A 635 -18.74 20.76 87.78
N LEU A 636 -19.11 19.70 88.48
CA LEU A 636 -19.99 18.66 87.97
C LEU A 636 -21.41 19.20 87.74
N LYS A 637 -22.15 18.53 86.87
CA LYS A 637 -23.53 18.86 86.50
C LYS A 637 -24.47 17.76 86.93
N CYS A 638 -25.70 18.12 87.26
CA CYS A 638 -26.72 17.14 87.58
C CYS A 638 -27.50 16.79 86.31
N ALA A 639 -27.51 15.51 85.94
CA ALA A 639 -28.34 15.01 84.86
C ALA A 639 -29.57 14.31 85.43
N GLN A 640 -30.72 14.75 84.94
CA GLN A 640 -32.03 14.27 85.36
C GLN A 640 -32.44 13.04 84.53
N ASP A 641 -32.80 11.93 85.20
CA ASP A 641 -33.16 10.63 84.62
C ASP A 641 -32.31 10.17 83.40
N PRO A 642 -30.96 10.13 83.50
CA PRO A 642 -30.14 9.81 82.35
C PRO A 642 -30.04 8.29 82.15
N TYR A 643 -30.18 7.82 80.91
CA TYR A 643 -29.88 6.43 80.53
C TYR A 643 -28.38 6.15 80.34
N SER A 644 -27.59 7.20 80.12
CA SER A 644 -26.13 7.13 79.98
C SER A 644 -25.51 8.49 80.27
N LEU A 645 -24.36 8.51 80.94
CA LEU A 645 -23.61 9.73 81.20
C LEU A 645 -22.13 9.59 80.83
N PRO A 646 -21.50 10.68 80.40
CA PRO A 646 -20.08 10.63 80.04
C PRO A 646 -19.20 10.39 81.26
N GLY A 647 -18.13 9.63 81.07
CA GLY A 647 -17.20 9.29 82.15
C GLY A 647 -17.80 8.36 83.21
N ILE A 648 -19.02 7.85 83.03
CA ILE A 648 -19.70 6.99 84.00
C ILE A 648 -20.11 5.67 83.33
N ARG A 649 -19.76 4.55 83.98
CA ARG A 649 -20.15 3.21 83.54
C ARG A 649 -21.59 2.95 83.92
N SER A 650 -22.46 2.83 82.92
CA SER A 650 -23.82 2.36 83.15
C SER A 650 -23.79 0.88 83.54
N ASN A 651 -24.14 0.59 84.79
CA ASN A 651 -24.19 -0.73 85.40
C ASN A 651 -25.64 -1.15 85.71
N GLY A 652 -26.61 -0.60 84.95
CA GLY A 652 -28.04 -0.87 85.13
C GLY A 652 -28.74 -0.02 86.19
N LEU A 653 -28.03 0.93 86.83
CA LEU A 653 -28.61 1.83 87.84
C LEU A 653 -29.18 3.13 87.27
N MET A 654 -28.81 3.48 86.04
CA MET A 654 -29.23 4.67 85.31
C MET A 654 -30.63 4.51 84.70
N GLY A 655 -31.41 5.59 84.68
CA GLY A 655 -32.82 5.59 84.29
C GLY A 655 -33.79 5.32 85.44
N GLY A 656 -35.10 5.44 85.18
CA GLY A 656 -36.14 5.16 86.17
C GLY A 656 -36.40 6.32 87.14
N GLY A 657 -36.22 7.56 86.68
CA GLY A 657 -36.36 8.80 87.43
C GLY A 657 -35.15 9.17 88.30
N ARG A 658 -34.02 8.46 88.14
CA ARG A 658 -32.84 8.61 88.99
C ARG A 658 -31.86 9.60 88.41
N ASP A 659 -31.40 10.54 89.21
CA ASP A 659 -30.52 11.62 88.77
C ASP A 659 -29.07 11.34 89.17
N PHE A 660 -28.10 11.83 88.40
CA PHE A 660 -26.68 11.56 88.63
C PHE A 660 -25.78 12.75 88.32
N CYS A 661 -24.78 12.95 89.17
CA CYS A 661 -23.71 13.93 88.96
C CYS A 661 -22.73 13.44 87.90
N TYR A 662 -22.43 14.27 86.90
CA TYR A 662 -21.52 13.95 85.80
C TYR A 662 -20.60 15.11 85.43
N ASP A 663 -19.46 14.80 84.81
CA ASP A 663 -18.58 15.81 84.24
C ASP A 663 -18.99 16.10 82.79
N PRO A 664 -19.56 17.28 82.49
CA PRO A 664 -19.96 17.62 81.12
C PRO A 664 -18.78 17.70 80.15
N THR A 665 -17.54 17.90 80.63
CA THR A 665 -16.35 17.97 79.78
C THR A 665 -15.97 16.61 79.20
N LYS A 666 -16.48 15.52 79.75
CA LYS A 666 -16.24 14.15 79.27
C LYS A 666 -17.21 13.71 78.17
N TYR A 667 -18.16 14.55 77.78
CA TYR A 667 -19.19 14.21 76.79
C TYR A 667 -18.58 13.75 75.46
N GLY A 668 -18.96 12.53 75.02
CA GLY A 668 -18.49 11.91 73.78
C GLY A 668 -17.11 11.24 73.84
N LEU A 669 -16.37 11.33 74.96
CA LEU A 669 -15.05 10.70 75.08
C LEU A 669 -15.13 9.16 75.20
N PRO A 670 -14.08 8.43 74.79
CA PRO A 670 -14.04 6.97 74.93
C PRO A 670 -14.20 6.51 76.38
N THR A 671 -15.15 5.61 76.63
CA THR A 671 -15.43 5.03 77.96
C THR A 671 -14.42 3.97 78.41
N ASN A 672 -13.40 3.67 77.62
CA ASN A 672 -12.34 2.73 77.96
C ASN A 672 -11.03 3.43 78.38
N GLY A 673 -11.05 4.74 78.62
CA GLY A 673 -9.87 5.52 79.00
C GLY A 673 -8.83 5.69 77.89
N ASP A 674 -9.18 5.42 76.62
CA ASP A 674 -8.27 5.57 75.47
C ASP A 674 -8.14 7.03 74.98
N TYR A 675 -7.81 7.92 75.91
CA TYR A 675 -7.46 9.30 75.64
C TYR A 675 -6.46 9.87 76.66
N LEU A 676 -5.77 10.93 76.27
CA LEU A 676 -4.88 11.73 77.13
C LEU A 676 -5.50 13.11 77.34
N LEU A 677 -5.40 13.61 78.56
CA LEU A 677 -5.81 14.96 78.93
C LEU A 677 -4.58 15.81 79.23
N PHE A 678 -4.51 16.98 78.59
CA PHE A 678 -3.46 17.97 78.74
C PHE A 678 -4.09 19.21 79.36
N MET A 679 -3.68 19.55 80.57
CA MET A 679 -4.15 20.71 81.32
C MET A 679 -3.61 22.00 80.71
N ASP A 680 -4.30 23.12 80.94
CA ASP A 680 -3.84 24.42 80.47
C ASP A 680 -2.41 24.74 80.96
N GLY A 681 -1.59 25.33 80.09
CA GLY A 681 -0.16 25.52 80.31
C GLY A 681 0.74 24.29 80.05
N SER A 682 0.19 23.13 79.67
CA SER A 682 0.99 21.98 79.23
C SER A 682 1.85 22.35 78.00
N PRO A 683 3.14 21.96 77.96
CA PRO A 683 4.02 22.27 76.82
C PRO A 683 3.56 21.62 75.51
N PHE A 684 2.63 20.65 75.56
CA PHE A 684 2.06 20.02 74.39
C PHE A 684 1.03 20.88 73.64
N ILE A 685 0.41 21.87 74.27
CA ILE A 685 -0.73 22.60 73.68
C ILE A 685 -0.33 23.35 72.40
N ILE A 686 0.92 23.84 72.33
CA ILE A 686 1.44 24.55 71.15
C ILE A 686 1.90 23.63 70.02
N SER A 687 1.90 22.31 70.23
CA SER A 687 2.45 21.34 69.26
C SER A 687 1.56 21.13 68.03
N MET A 688 0.25 21.36 68.17
CA MET A 688 -0.73 21.28 67.09
C MET A 688 -2.01 22.07 67.38
N PRO A 689 -2.78 22.50 66.36
CA PRO A 689 -4.08 23.13 66.53
C PRO A 689 -5.09 22.26 67.28
N SER A 690 -6.10 22.91 67.84
CA SER A 690 -7.26 22.25 68.48
C SER A 690 -8.56 22.46 67.69
N LYS A 691 -9.56 21.64 67.98
CA LYS A 691 -10.94 21.71 67.48
C LYS A 691 -11.90 21.71 68.67
N SER A 692 -13.00 22.46 68.57
CA SER A 692 -14.07 22.51 69.58
C SER A 692 -15.08 21.37 69.45
N ASN A 693 -14.97 20.53 68.40
CA ASN A 693 -15.84 19.38 68.17
C ASN A 693 -15.00 18.10 68.16
N LEU A 694 -15.37 17.12 68.98
CA LEU A 694 -14.62 15.88 69.16
C LEU A 694 -14.53 15.04 67.88
N SER A 695 -15.64 14.90 67.14
CA SER A 695 -15.66 14.14 65.88
C SER A 695 -14.71 14.77 64.85
N SER A 696 -14.72 16.10 64.75
CA SER A 696 -13.80 16.85 63.89
C SER A 696 -12.34 16.75 64.36
N ALA A 697 -12.09 16.73 65.68
CA ALA A 697 -10.75 16.52 66.24
C ALA A 697 -10.22 15.13 65.88
N ASN A 698 -11.07 14.11 66.06
CA ASN A 698 -10.75 12.71 65.78
C ASN A 698 -10.51 12.45 64.29
N SER A 699 -11.29 13.05 63.39
CA SER A 699 -11.13 12.87 61.94
C SER A 699 -9.94 13.65 61.35
N SER A 700 -9.48 14.71 62.02
CA SER A 700 -8.36 15.54 61.55
C SER A 700 -7.05 15.36 62.32
N GLY A 701 -7.03 14.48 63.33
CA GLY A 701 -5.85 14.18 64.13
C GLY A 701 -5.37 15.37 64.95
N ARG A 702 -6.30 16.07 65.61
CA ARG A 702 -6.04 17.30 66.37
C ARG A 702 -6.44 17.16 67.84
N PHE A 703 -6.04 18.14 68.66
CA PHE A 703 -6.58 18.24 70.01
C PHE A 703 -8.07 18.55 69.97
N TYR A 704 -8.86 17.90 70.83
CA TYR A 704 -10.20 18.34 71.19
C TYR A 704 -10.10 19.30 72.38
N LYS A 705 -10.59 20.54 72.24
CA LYS A 705 -10.62 21.51 73.34
C LYS A 705 -11.90 21.32 74.16
N ALA A 706 -11.76 20.84 75.39
CA ALA A 706 -12.83 20.55 76.33
C ALA A 706 -12.71 21.47 77.56
N GLY A 707 -13.37 22.63 77.52
CA GLY A 707 -13.17 23.68 78.52
C GLY A 707 -11.74 24.22 78.50
N GLU A 708 -11.06 24.15 79.65
CA GLU A 708 -9.65 24.52 79.83
C GLU A 708 -8.67 23.39 79.42
N ASN A 709 -9.17 22.18 79.18
CA ASN A 709 -8.35 21.01 78.87
C ASN A 709 -8.27 20.73 77.37
N TYR A 710 -7.16 20.12 76.96
CA TYR A 710 -6.92 19.64 75.61
C TYR A 710 -6.83 18.12 75.61
N ILE A 711 -7.52 17.46 74.69
CA ILE A 711 -7.69 16.01 74.70
C ILE A 711 -7.20 15.41 73.38
N VAL A 712 -6.45 14.30 73.47
CA VAL A 712 -6.13 13.44 72.33
C VAL A 712 -6.71 12.06 72.57
N THR A 713 -7.62 11.64 71.71
CA THR A 713 -8.12 10.25 71.71
C THR A 713 -7.20 9.35 70.91
N LYS A 714 -7.28 8.03 71.15
CA LYS A 714 -6.64 7.04 70.29
C LYS A 714 -7.09 7.16 68.82
N GLN A 715 -8.33 7.55 68.57
CA GLN A 715 -8.83 7.75 67.21
C GLN A 715 -8.15 8.93 66.51
N ALA A 716 -7.99 10.06 67.21
CA ALA A 716 -7.23 11.21 66.71
C ALA A 716 -5.75 10.84 66.48
N TYR A 717 -5.16 10.07 67.42
CA TYR A 717 -3.80 9.58 67.32
C TYR A 717 -3.54 8.75 66.06
N LEU A 718 -4.48 7.88 65.68
CA LEU A 718 -4.34 6.98 64.54
C LEU A 718 -4.43 7.69 63.18
N GLN A 719 -4.82 8.97 63.14
CA GLN A 719 -4.86 9.72 61.89
C GLN A 719 -3.46 9.88 61.28
N GLU A 720 -3.38 9.78 59.95
CA GLU A 720 -2.12 9.83 59.20
C GLU A 720 -1.32 11.11 59.48
N ASP A 721 -2.00 12.26 59.52
CA ASP A 721 -1.38 13.58 59.71
C ASP A 721 -1.20 13.95 61.21
N PHE A 722 -1.44 13.02 62.15
CA PHE A 722 -1.25 13.27 63.57
C PHE A 722 0.26 13.44 63.90
N PRO A 723 0.69 14.57 64.50
CA PRO A 723 2.11 14.89 64.69
C PRO A 723 2.74 14.22 65.93
N TYR A 724 2.62 12.89 66.03
CA TYR A 724 3.07 12.11 67.21
C TYR A 724 4.52 12.41 67.61
N TRP A 725 5.40 12.59 66.62
CA TRP A 725 6.83 12.84 66.84
C TRP A 725 7.11 14.15 67.58
N LYS A 726 6.29 15.20 67.38
CA LYS A 726 6.43 16.47 68.11
C LYS A 726 6.17 16.26 69.59
N LEU A 727 5.11 15.51 69.91
CA LEU A 727 4.73 15.21 71.29
C LEU A 727 5.79 14.30 71.93
N ILE A 728 6.20 13.21 71.27
CA ILE A 728 7.27 12.35 71.81
C ILE A 728 8.58 13.13 72.04
N ARG A 729 8.90 14.12 71.21
CA ARG A 729 10.07 14.97 71.42
C ARG A 729 9.94 15.84 72.67
N ILE A 730 8.79 16.51 72.85
CA ILE A 730 8.49 17.30 74.05
C ILE A 730 8.60 16.41 75.31
N SER A 731 8.13 15.16 75.22
CA SER A 731 8.28 14.15 76.28
C SER A 731 9.69 13.74 76.60
N LYS A 732 10.64 13.84 75.66
CA LYS A 732 12.05 13.49 75.88
C LYS A 732 12.89 14.68 76.34
N SER A 733 12.40 15.91 76.14
CA SER A 733 13.10 17.15 76.51
C SER A 733 12.71 17.69 77.89
N ASN A 734 11.67 17.14 78.49
CA ASN A 734 11.24 17.36 79.87
C ASN A 734 11.42 16.05 80.64
#